data_AF-A0A6C1PKT0-F1
#
_entry.id   AF-A0A6C1PKT0-F1
#
_cell.length_a   1.000
_cell.length_b   1.000
_cell.length_c   1.000
_cell.angle_alpha   90.00
_cell.angle_beta   90.00
_cell.angle_gamma   90.00
#
_symmetry.space_group_name_H-M   'P 1'
#
loop_
_entity.id
_entity.type
_entity.pdbx_description
1 polymer ?
#
loop_
_entity_poly.entity_id
_entity_poly.type
_entity_poly.pdbx_seq_one_letter_code
_entity_poly.pdbx_strand_id
1 'polypeptide(L)'
;MARRNRWKSFDAAILRRARRPFLRFFRRTVPTMTAASIRDCLPAGKRIDLGSMTRSPTRVIAGFYLAVALAATYILLGSPLAIDGIGWADAPLIVLIALHYVWGIVLVFSSSGSLPFRRSFVRRLVFVPEVLGAFALLLFLFSYIFALNANMDYVQRFIAAGGNLRLALDTRVERLLVWARVFPLVALNLGVYLLVRVSRYRAVREACRPSHEPRDAIVRPWSLVLVLLSSFLITIAQPSFVSLDGIAMLGWIGFVPLFLVLRSVRFGHGVFYGIVFGVFSTLLTSYWLGTFNLVSLAITVLFFLIYYALFTPVALLAYRLVGRARPLVFPLAFLVLEYLRSIGFLGYPWALAAHTQYAVLPLIQIAALTGVWGVSFVVLLANSAIAEFIGAQIDRRRAATGTVRSRFGWLVATAGVVGAVILYGTVVIAVADVSQASGRSVRIAQIQQSNDPRKSDYEQTFATLRRLTDETMASSPDLVTWSETAFVPNIRHWTTNTSVRRFHVLVRSFLDYQRSLGTWLLTGNDDYEVELDERGAEADRTNYNSTVLFDDRGVRRATYRKIRLVPFTEHFPYRDQLPWVYDLLKEFDVYFWGQGTEMTVFEHPLVRFSTPICYEDVFPNFVRGFVLAGAELLLNVSNDYWSLAEVQAKQHFVAGLFRAVENRRPVVRTTASGLTGSIDPYGRILATIPQFQEATLISDVRIADDQPLTLYTRWGDYFPIATAGVLLVIVTGAGVGRRRRPPTAQAPDASVKAPKRAVPPPPAAAAPATPTAPPKAAVQPTPAAPPKAATIRDGSLREAAKPNAERSRRKKRVNWRAIWDE
;
A
#
# COMPACT_ATOMS: atom_id res chain seq x y z
N MET A 1 -15.04 26.07 -30.94
CA MET A 1 -16.06 25.06 -31.35
C MET A 1 -15.74 24.30 -32.63
N ALA A 2 -15.35 24.95 -33.74
CA ALA A 2 -15.33 24.37 -35.11
C ALA A 2 -14.61 23.00 -35.32
N ARG A 3 -13.66 22.58 -34.47
CA ARG A 3 -12.98 21.27 -34.62
C ARG A 3 -13.79 20.05 -34.13
N ARG A 4 -14.85 20.21 -33.32
CA ARG A 4 -15.62 19.06 -32.75
C ARG A 4 -16.41 18.24 -33.79
N ASN A 5 -16.78 18.81 -34.94
CA ASN A 5 -17.68 18.12 -35.90
C ASN A 5 -17.03 17.01 -36.74
N ARG A 6 -15.68 16.86 -36.75
CA ARG A 6 -15.01 15.82 -37.56
C ARG A 6 -15.16 14.38 -37.02
N TRP A 7 -15.66 14.21 -35.80
CA TRP A 7 -15.73 12.90 -35.14
C TRP A 7 -16.96 12.05 -35.54
N LYS A 8 -18.02 12.66 -36.09
CA LYS A 8 -19.25 11.93 -36.48
C LYS A 8 -19.09 11.00 -37.69
N SER A 9 -17.99 11.10 -38.45
CA SER A 9 -17.68 10.26 -39.61
C SER A 9 -16.65 9.16 -39.35
N PHE A 10 -16.18 8.98 -38.11
CA PHE A 10 -15.15 8.00 -37.75
C PHE A 10 -15.72 6.58 -37.56
N ASP A 11 -16.42 6.10 -38.58
CA ASP A 11 -17.29 4.92 -38.54
C ASP A 11 -16.53 3.58 -38.52
N ALA A 12 -17.23 2.50 -38.18
CA ALA A 12 -16.76 1.15 -37.86
C ALA A 12 -15.96 0.42 -38.96
N ALA A 13 -15.74 1.03 -40.12
CA ALA A 13 -14.94 0.48 -41.22
C ALA A 13 -13.48 0.19 -40.82
N ILE A 14 -12.84 1.06 -40.02
CA ILE A 14 -11.44 0.88 -39.58
C ILE A 14 -11.33 -0.32 -38.63
N LEU A 15 -12.22 -0.44 -37.64
CA LEU A 15 -12.28 -1.59 -36.73
C LEU A 15 -12.55 -2.91 -37.49
N ARG A 16 -13.44 -2.90 -38.50
CA ARG A 16 -13.67 -4.06 -39.37
C ARG A 16 -12.43 -4.42 -40.22
N ARG A 17 -11.67 -3.42 -40.70
CA ARG A 17 -10.40 -3.63 -41.42
C ARG A 17 -9.30 -4.21 -40.50
N ALA A 18 -9.12 -3.68 -39.29
CA ALA A 18 -8.11 -4.16 -38.34
C ALA A 18 -8.37 -5.59 -37.83
N ARG A 19 -9.64 -5.99 -37.68
CA ARG A 19 -10.03 -7.33 -37.16
C ARG A 19 -9.62 -8.48 -38.08
N ARG A 20 -9.58 -8.28 -39.41
CA ARG A 20 -9.32 -9.35 -40.40
C ARG A 20 -7.84 -9.81 -40.43
N PRO A 21 -6.81 -8.94 -40.47
CA PRO A 21 -5.41 -9.35 -40.33
C PRO A 21 -5.14 -10.06 -39.00
N PHE A 22 -5.64 -9.53 -37.88
CA PHE A 22 -5.39 -10.07 -36.55
C PHE A 22 -5.95 -11.50 -36.38
N LEU A 23 -7.18 -11.76 -36.86
CA LEU A 23 -7.77 -13.10 -36.86
C LEU A 23 -7.10 -14.07 -37.85
N ARG A 24 -6.66 -13.58 -39.02
CA ARG A 24 -5.89 -14.39 -40.00
C ARG A 24 -4.51 -14.77 -39.45
N PHE A 25 -3.88 -13.90 -38.68
CA PHE A 25 -2.62 -14.20 -37.97
C PHE A 25 -2.85 -15.25 -36.88
N PHE A 26 -3.83 -15.06 -35.98
CA PHE A 26 -4.14 -16.04 -34.94
C PHE A 26 -4.43 -17.45 -35.49
N ARG A 27 -5.19 -17.56 -36.59
CA ARG A 27 -5.48 -18.83 -37.27
C ARG A 27 -4.30 -19.43 -38.07
N ARG A 28 -3.22 -18.69 -38.32
CA ARG A 28 -2.02 -19.17 -39.04
C ARG A 28 -0.80 -19.41 -38.14
N THR A 29 -0.75 -18.78 -36.96
CA THR A 29 0.42 -18.79 -36.08
C THR A 29 0.21 -19.62 -34.80
N VAL A 30 -1.05 -19.96 -34.46
CA VAL A 30 -1.36 -20.98 -33.44
C VAL A 30 -1.64 -22.31 -34.16
N PRO A 31 -0.73 -23.31 -34.11
CA PRO A 31 -1.05 -24.64 -34.57
C PRO A 31 -2.09 -25.27 -33.64
N THR A 32 -3.07 -25.96 -34.22
CA THR A 32 -4.09 -26.74 -33.48
C THR A 32 -3.45 -27.97 -32.86
N MET A 33 -2.79 -27.80 -31.71
CA MET A 33 -2.24 -28.90 -30.92
C MET A 33 -3.39 -29.67 -30.25
N THR A 34 -3.86 -30.72 -30.92
CA THR A 34 -4.76 -31.71 -30.31
C THR A 34 -4.04 -32.48 -29.20
N ALA A 35 -4.82 -32.93 -28.21
CA ALA A 35 -4.30 -33.48 -26.95
C ALA A 35 -3.45 -34.76 -27.11
N ALA A 36 -3.53 -35.45 -28.25
CA ALA A 36 -2.73 -36.63 -28.57
C ALA A 36 -1.21 -36.36 -28.52
N SER A 37 -0.77 -35.16 -28.95
CA SER A 37 0.64 -34.81 -29.12
C SER A 37 1.49 -34.71 -27.83
N ILE A 38 0.91 -34.99 -26.66
CA ILE A 38 1.54 -34.75 -25.34
C ILE A 38 2.25 -36.00 -24.78
N ARG A 39 1.93 -37.22 -25.23
CA ARG A 39 2.51 -38.47 -24.67
C ARG A 39 3.88 -38.84 -25.23
N ASP A 40 4.09 -38.74 -26.54
CA ASP A 40 5.17 -39.46 -27.24
C ASP A 40 6.52 -38.73 -27.28
N CYS A 41 6.84 -38.00 -26.21
CA CYS A 41 8.02 -37.13 -26.11
C CYS A 41 8.99 -37.49 -24.97
N LEU A 42 9.19 -38.81 -24.78
CA LEU A 42 10.20 -39.42 -23.90
C LEU A 42 11.07 -40.44 -24.65
N PRO A 43 12.27 -40.03 -25.10
CA PRO A 43 13.45 -40.87 -24.90
C PRO A 43 14.42 -40.23 -23.90
N ALA A 44 14.94 -41.02 -22.97
CA ALA A 44 16.07 -40.61 -22.15
C ALA A 44 17.38 -40.67 -22.96
N GLY A 45 18.36 -39.82 -22.64
CA GLY A 45 19.76 -39.99 -23.07
C GLY A 45 20.34 -39.01 -24.10
N LYS A 46 19.54 -38.38 -24.98
CA LYS A 46 20.10 -37.42 -25.95
C LYS A 46 20.52 -36.09 -25.29
N ARG A 47 21.76 -35.63 -25.56
CA ARG A 47 22.21 -34.27 -25.24
C ARG A 47 21.27 -33.27 -25.92
N ILE A 48 20.87 -32.22 -25.22
CA ILE A 48 19.98 -31.18 -25.76
C ILE A 48 20.77 -30.32 -26.75
N ASP A 49 20.50 -30.48 -28.05
CA ASP A 49 20.97 -29.52 -29.04
C ASP A 49 20.23 -28.18 -28.90
N LEU A 50 20.97 -27.16 -28.45
CA LEU A 50 20.51 -25.78 -28.34
C LEU A 50 20.67 -25.00 -29.67
N GLY A 51 21.23 -25.61 -30.72
CA GLY A 51 21.42 -25.02 -32.05
C GLY A 51 20.13 -24.79 -32.85
N SER A 52 19.04 -25.50 -32.53
CA SER A 52 17.73 -25.39 -33.21
C SER A 52 16.93 -24.09 -32.92
N MET A 53 17.60 -23.06 -32.41
CA MET A 53 17.22 -21.66 -32.63
C MET A 53 17.72 -21.25 -34.04
N THR A 54 16.92 -21.57 -35.06
CA THR A 54 17.14 -20.99 -36.40
C THR A 54 17.17 -19.46 -36.29
N ARG A 55 17.94 -18.77 -37.12
CA ARG A 55 18.15 -17.30 -36.99
C ARG A 55 16.88 -16.46 -37.19
N SER A 56 15.78 -17.06 -37.64
CA SER A 56 14.51 -16.40 -37.98
C SER A 56 13.73 -15.82 -36.78
N PRO A 57 13.34 -16.58 -35.73
CA PRO A 57 12.40 -16.06 -34.73
C PRO A 57 12.93 -14.87 -33.93
N THR A 58 14.23 -14.84 -33.63
CA THR A 58 14.85 -13.69 -32.94
C THR A 58 14.81 -12.42 -33.79
N ARG A 59 15.02 -12.53 -35.11
CA ARG A 59 14.90 -11.39 -36.05
C ARG A 59 13.45 -10.95 -36.24
N VAL A 60 12.51 -11.90 -36.27
CA VAL A 60 11.07 -11.60 -36.30
C VAL A 60 10.63 -10.86 -35.04
N ILE A 61 11.05 -11.30 -33.85
CA ILE A 61 10.77 -10.59 -32.59
C ILE A 61 11.43 -9.20 -32.58
N ALA A 62 12.67 -9.07 -33.05
CA ALA A 62 13.34 -7.78 -33.19
C ALA A 62 12.56 -6.81 -34.10
N GLY A 63 12.10 -7.30 -35.26
CA GLY A 63 11.27 -6.55 -36.20
C GLY A 63 9.95 -6.09 -35.57
N PHE A 64 9.30 -6.92 -34.76
CA PHE A 64 8.11 -6.50 -34.01
C PHE A 64 8.40 -5.42 -32.97
N TYR A 65 9.51 -5.50 -32.22
CA TYR A 65 9.90 -4.41 -31.29
C TYR A 65 10.14 -3.09 -32.01
N LEU A 66 10.85 -3.11 -33.13
CA LEU A 66 11.14 -1.90 -33.92
C LEU A 66 9.88 -1.34 -34.60
N ALA A 67 9.02 -2.19 -35.16
CA ALA A 67 7.80 -1.76 -35.85
C ALA A 67 6.74 -1.19 -34.88
N VAL A 68 6.57 -1.78 -33.69
CA VAL A 68 5.64 -1.25 -32.68
C VAL A 68 6.20 0.02 -32.02
N ALA A 69 7.52 0.10 -31.79
CA ALA A 69 8.13 1.35 -31.34
C ALA A 69 7.95 2.47 -32.38
N LEU A 70 8.16 2.19 -33.67
CA LEU A 70 7.90 3.14 -34.77
C LEU A 70 6.43 3.55 -34.86
N ALA A 71 5.49 2.62 -34.69
CA ALA A 71 4.07 2.94 -34.64
C ALA A 71 3.72 3.82 -33.43
N ALA A 72 4.28 3.55 -32.25
CA ALA A 72 4.05 4.37 -31.05
C ALA A 72 4.65 5.78 -31.20
N THR A 73 5.86 5.91 -31.75
CA THR A 73 6.49 7.19 -32.12
C THR A 73 5.62 7.97 -33.11
N TYR A 74 5.12 7.31 -34.17
CA TYR A 74 4.23 7.97 -35.14
C TYR A 74 2.92 8.44 -34.50
N ILE A 75 2.30 7.62 -33.64
CA ILE A 75 1.08 7.99 -32.93
C ILE A 75 1.32 9.21 -32.03
N LEU A 76 2.45 9.25 -31.31
CA LEU A 76 2.83 10.34 -30.42
C LEU A 76 3.17 11.65 -31.16
N LEU A 77 3.93 11.59 -32.25
CA LEU A 77 4.56 12.76 -32.88
C LEU A 77 3.87 13.28 -34.16
N GLY A 78 3.17 12.42 -34.91
CA GLY A 78 2.81 12.73 -36.31
C GLY A 78 1.47 12.15 -36.80
N SER A 79 0.62 11.69 -35.88
CA SER A 79 -0.70 11.15 -36.20
C SER A 79 -1.83 12.13 -35.85
N PRO A 80 -3.05 11.94 -36.39
CA PRO A 80 -4.25 12.64 -35.93
C PRO A 80 -4.64 12.39 -34.46
N LEU A 81 -3.84 11.60 -33.71
CA LEU A 81 -4.00 11.26 -32.30
C LEU A 81 -2.81 11.76 -31.44
N ALA A 82 -1.95 12.63 -31.97
CA ALA A 82 -0.93 13.34 -31.20
C ALA A 82 -1.58 14.35 -30.21
N ILE A 83 -0.81 14.86 -29.25
CA ILE A 83 -1.18 16.04 -28.45
C ILE A 83 -0.43 17.25 -29.03
N ASP A 84 -1.10 18.40 -29.11
CA ASP A 84 -0.47 19.69 -29.37
C ASP A 84 0.43 20.07 -28.16
N GLY A 85 1.74 19.86 -28.28
CA GLY A 85 2.73 20.12 -27.22
C GLY A 85 3.10 18.88 -26.41
N ILE A 86 4.35 18.42 -26.53
CA ILE A 86 4.89 17.27 -25.78
C ILE A 86 5.40 17.78 -24.42
N GLY A 87 4.87 17.25 -23.33
CA GLY A 87 5.19 17.71 -21.97
C GLY A 87 6.13 16.77 -21.20
N TRP A 88 6.58 17.22 -20.03
CA TRP A 88 7.28 16.35 -19.06
C TRP A 88 6.43 15.14 -18.62
N ALA A 89 5.10 15.24 -18.70
CA ALA A 89 4.17 14.14 -18.45
C ALA A 89 4.30 12.99 -19.46
N ASP A 90 4.77 13.24 -20.69
CA ASP A 90 4.99 12.22 -21.72
C ASP A 90 6.33 11.49 -21.56
N ALA A 91 7.25 12.02 -20.76
CA ALA A 91 8.60 11.47 -20.58
C ALA A 91 8.63 9.98 -20.22
N PRO A 92 7.75 9.42 -19.35
CA PRO A 92 7.70 7.98 -19.09
C PRO A 92 7.33 7.15 -20.33
N LEU A 93 6.43 7.65 -21.19
CA LEU A 93 6.05 6.98 -22.44
C LEU A 93 7.18 7.08 -23.48
N ILE A 94 7.84 8.23 -23.60
CA ILE A 94 9.01 8.43 -24.46
C ILE A 94 10.15 7.48 -24.06
N VAL A 95 10.45 7.37 -22.75
CA VAL A 95 11.44 6.43 -22.22
C VAL A 95 11.03 4.98 -22.50
N LEU A 96 9.75 4.63 -22.32
CA LEU A 96 9.25 3.29 -22.67
C LEU A 96 9.46 2.97 -24.15
N ILE A 97 9.14 3.89 -25.06
CA ILE A 97 9.34 3.73 -26.52
C ILE A 97 10.82 3.61 -26.87
N ALA A 98 11.68 4.47 -26.31
CA ALA A 98 13.15 4.38 -26.47
C ALA A 98 13.70 3.02 -26.02
N LEU A 99 13.23 2.48 -24.89
CA LEU A 99 13.63 1.16 -24.40
C LEU A 99 13.18 0.02 -25.35
N HIS A 100 12.07 0.17 -26.06
CA HIS A 100 11.65 -0.79 -27.09
C HIS A 100 12.54 -0.75 -28.34
N TYR A 101 12.94 0.45 -28.79
CA TYR A 101 13.95 0.58 -29.86
C TYR A 101 15.28 -0.06 -29.45
N VAL A 102 15.82 0.31 -28.27
CA VAL A 102 17.09 -0.24 -27.75
C VAL A 102 17.03 -1.77 -27.67
N TRP A 103 15.93 -2.34 -27.16
CA TRP A 103 15.79 -3.80 -27.09
C TRP A 103 15.65 -4.45 -28.47
N GLY A 104 14.89 -3.85 -29.39
CA GLY A 104 14.81 -4.30 -30.79
C GLY A 104 16.18 -4.33 -31.47
N ILE A 105 16.95 -3.23 -31.34
CA ILE A 105 18.33 -3.10 -31.85
C ILE A 105 19.25 -4.18 -31.25
N VAL A 106 19.19 -4.37 -29.92
CA VAL A 106 19.97 -5.41 -29.22
C VAL A 106 19.61 -6.82 -29.74
N LEU A 107 18.35 -7.10 -30.07
CA LEU A 107 17.94 -8.37 -30.67
C LEU A 107 18.43 -8.54 -32.11
N VAL A 108 18.45 -7.48 -32.93
CA VAL A 108 19.06 -7.51 -34.28
C VAL A 108 20.54 -7.90 -34.17
N PHE A 109 21.34 -7.15 -33.41
CA PHE A 109 22.77 -7.40 -33.27
C PHE A 109 23.11 -8.70 -32.51
N SER A 110 22.22 -9.19 -31.65
CA SER A 110 22.36 -10.53 -31.04
C SER A 110 22.08 -11.68 -32.02
N SER A 111 21.57 -11.40 -33.23
CA SER A 111 21.19 -12.40 -34.24
C SER A 111 22.15 -12.52 -35.44
N SER A 112 23.25 -11.75 -35.47
CA SER A 112 24.24 -11.76 -36.55
C SER A 112 25.31 -12.84 -36.39
N GLY A 113 25.68 -13.19 -35.16
CA GLY A 113 26.75 -14.14 -34.87
C GLY A 113 26.45 -15.62 -35.19
N SER A 114 27.50 -16.43 -35.20
CA SER A 114 27.47 -17.91 -35.17
C SER A 114 27.54 -18.47 -33.74
N LEU A 115 27.44 -17.61 -32.72
CA LEU A 115 27.60 -17.98 -31.32
C LEU A 115 26.48 -18.94 -30.85
N PRO A 116 26.81 -20.08 -30.20
CA PRO A 116 25.81 -20.99 -29.66
C PRO A 116 24.96 -20.31 -28.58
N PHE A 117 23.70 -20.77 -28.42
CA PHE A 117 22.63 -20.08 -27.69
C PHE A 117 22.90 -19.98 -26.17
N ARG A 118 23.77 -19.03 -25.76
CA ARG A 118 24.23 -18.85 -24.37
C ARG A 118 23.05 -18.64 -23.43
N ARG A 119 22.99 -19.41 -22.32
CA ARG A 119 21.95 -19.30 -21.25
C ARG A 119 21.70 -17.84 -20.80
N SER A 120 22.72 -16.97 -20.83
CA SER A 120 22.61 -15.54 -20.51
C SER A 120 21.72 -14.76 -21.49
N PHE A 121 21.79 -15.03 -22.79
CA PHE A 121 20.92 -14.41 -23.79
C PHE A 121 19.46 -14.85 -23.59
N VAL A 122 19.23 -16.15 -23.37
CA VAL A 122 17.89 -16.69 -23.10
C VAL A 122 17.26 -16.04 -21.87
N ARG A 123 18.04 -15.80 -20.80
CA ARG A 123 17.57 -15.05 -19.62
C ARG A 123 17.16 -13.62 -19.95
N ARG A 124 17.90 -12.91 -20.80
CA ARG A 124 17.51 -11.56 -21.28
C ARG A 124 16.22 -11.62 -22.11
N LEU A 125 16.11 -12.58 -23.04
CA LEU A 125 14.93 -12.81 -23.87
C LEU A 125 13.66 -13.15 -23.05
N VAL A 126 13.82 -13.67 -21.84
CA VAL A 126 12.74 -13.98 -20.90
C VAL A 126 12.40 -12.78 -19.99
N PHE A 127 13.41 -12.09 -19.45
CA PHE A 127 13.24 -11.06 -18.42
C PHE A 127 13.06 -9.63 -18.95
N VAL A 128 13.68 -9.25 -20.07
CA VAL A 128 13.50 -7.88 -20.62
C VAL A 128 12.03 -7.63 -21.03
N PRO A 129 11.31 -8.57 -21.69
CA PRO A 129 9.87 -8.44 -21.91
C PRO A 129 9.02 -8.41 -20.63
N GLU A 130 9.52 -8.91 -19.49
CA GLU A 130 8.83 -8.75 -18.19
C GLU A 130 9.00 -7.33 -17.65
N VAL A 131 10.20 -6.75 -17.74
CA VAL A 131 10.46 -5.36 -17.31
C VAL A 131 9.71 -4.36 -18.20
N LEU A 132 9.83 -4.49 -19.52
CA LEU A 132 9.12 -3.66 -20.49
C LEU A 132 7.60 -3.87 -20.40
N GLY A 133 7.14 -5.12 -20.23
CA GLY A 133 5.72 -5.44 -20.08
C GLY A 133 5.12 -4.89 -18.79
N ALA A 134 5.83 -4.98 -17.66
CA ALA A 134 5.39 -4.41 -16.39
C ALA A 134 5.35 -2.88 -16.44
N PHE A 135 6.35 -2.22 -17.03
CA PHE A 135 6.36 -0.75 -17.18
C PHE A 135 5.28 -0.27 -18.18
N ALA A 136 5.12 -0.96 -19.31
CA ALA A 136 4.04 -0.67 -20.25
C ALA A 136 2.64 -0.87 -19.63
N LEU A 137 2.45 -1.93 -18.85
CA LEU A 137 1.17 -2.19 -18.19
C LEU A 137 0.91 -1.21 -17.03
N LEU A 138 1.95 -0.79 -16.31
CA LEU A 138 1.86 0.26 -15.29
C LEU A 138 1.42 1.59 -15.91
N LEU A 139 2.10 2.05 -16.97
CA LEU A 139 1.69 3.26 -17.69
C LEU A 139 0.30 3.11 -18.31
N PHE A 140 -0.03 1.96 -18.92
CA PHE A 140 -1.36 1.74 -19.47
C PHE A 140 -2.45 1.81 -18.39
N LEU A 141 -2.28 1.13 -17.25
CA LEU A 141 -3.27 1.16 -16.17
C LEU A 141 -3.35 2.53 -15.50
N PHE A 142 -2.22 3.19 -15.22
CA PHE A 142 -2.20 4.54 -14.67
C PHE A 142 -2.88 5.54 -15.61
N SER A 143 -2.48 5.57 -16.90
CA SER A 143 -3.12 6.41 -17.91
C SER A 143 -4.57 6.03 -18.19
N TYR A 144 -4.98 4.77 -18.02
CA TYR A 144 -6.37 4.34 -18.22
C TYR A 144 -7.26 4.71 -17.01
N ILE A 145 -6.76 4.60 -15.79
CA ILE A 145 -7.42 5.11 -14.57
C ILE A 145 -7.51 6.64 -14.66
N PHE A 146 -6.42 7.31 -15.04
CA PHE A 146 -6.41 8.73 -15.40
C PHE A 146 -7.50 9.03 -16.44
N ALA A 147 -7.54 8.36 -17.59
CA ALA A 147 -8.52 8.60 -18.65
C ALA A 147 -9.97 8.21 -18.30
N LEU A 148 -10.18 7.38 -17.27
CA LEU A 148 -11.49 7.09 -16.68
C LEU A 148 -11.95 8.25 -15.76
N ASN A 149 -11.02 9.01 -15.21
CA ASN A 149 -11.25 10.13 -14.29
C ASN A 149 -10.94 11.52 -14.91
N ALA A 150 -10.35 11.59 -16.10
CA ALA A 150 -9.89 12.83 -16.76
C ALA A 150 -11.04 13.71 -17.28
N ASN A 151 -12.27 13.18 -17.25
CA ASN A 151 -13.51 13.93 -17.43
C ASN A 151 -14.28 13.94 -16.09
N MET A 152 -13.60 14.22 -14.98
CA MET A 152 -14.19 14.73 -13.75
C MET A 152 -14.08 16.26 -13.82
N ASP A 153 -15.08 17.06 -14.18
CA ASP A 153 -16.54 16.86 -14.38
C ASP A 153 -17.36 16.35 -13.18
N TYR A 154 -16.69 16.02 -12.07
CA TYR A 154 -17.09 16.48 -10.73
C TYR A 154 -17.44 17.98 -10.82
N VAL A 155 -16.57 18.71 -11.54
CA VAL A 155 -16.51 20.16 -11.75
C VAL A 155 -17.57 20.74 -12.71
N GLN A 156 -18.42 19.95 -13.39
CA GLN A 156 -19.49 20.53 -14.24
C GLN A 156 -20.88 19.87 -14.13
N ARG A 157 -21.08 18.81 -13.33
CA ARG A 157 -22.39 18.08 -13.33
C ARG A 157 -23.02 17.74 -11.99
N PHE A 158 -22.34 17.92 -10.86
CA PHE A 158 -23.06 18.21 -9.61
C PHE A 158 -23.72 19.62 -9.70
N ILE A 159 -23.04 20.52 -10.42
CA ILE A 159 -23.35 21.92 -10.82
C ILE A 159 -24.77 22.21 -11.36
N ALA A 160 -25.63 21.21 -11.61
CA ALA A 160 -26.91 21.41 -12.28
C ALA A 160 -28.14 21.40 -11.36
N ALA A 161 -28.49 20.23 -10.78
CA ALA A 161 -29.78 20.05 -10.11
C ALA A 161 -29.83 18.78 -9.24
N GLY A 162 -29.59 18.91 -7.93
CA GLY A 162 -30.12 17.99 -6.91
C GLY A 162 -29.74 16.49 -6.97
N GLY A 163 -28.71 16.11 -7.73
CA GLY A 163 -28.09 14.79 -7.63
C GLY A 163 -28.72 13.66 -8.47
N ASN A 164 -27.90 13.07 -9.35
CA ASN A 164 -27.84 11.62 -9.58
C ASN A 164 -26.55 11.26 -10.33
N LEU A 165 -25.78 10.28 -9.85
CA LEU A 165 -24.41 10.05 -10.32
C LEU A 165 -24.37 9.39 -11.71
N ARG A 166 -23.75 10.06 -12.70
CA ARG A 166 -23.33 9.46 -13.98
C ARG A 166 -21.95 9.98 -14.39
N LEU A 167 -20.97 9.08 -14.40
CA LEU A 167 -19.56 9.39 -14.63
C LEU A 167 -19.28 9.88 -16.07
N ALA A 168 -18.77 11.12 -16.16
CA ALA A 168 -17.69 11.52 -17.07
C ALA A 168 -17.90 11.28 -18.59
N LEU A 169 -18.57 12.24 -19.25
CA LEU A 169 -19.28 12.06 -20.53
C LEU A 169 -18.45 11.71 -21.78
N ASP A 170 -17.17 12.10 -21.89
CA ASP A 170 -16.28 11.56 -22.94
C ASP A 170 -14.92 11.07 -22.43
N THR A 171 -14.98 10.30 -21.36
CA THR A 171 -13.92 9.34 -21.01
C THR A 171 -13.69 8.28 -22.10
N ARG A 172 -14.52 8.21 -23.16
CA ARG A 172 -14.39 7.21 -24.22
C ARG A 172 -13.25 7.57 -25.17
N VAL A 173 -13.18 8.81 -25.65
CA VAL A 173 -12.06 9.28 -26.49
C VAL A 173 -10.73 9.20 -25.74
N GLU A 174 -10.64 9.68 -24.50
CA GLU A 174 -9.39 9.62 -23.74
C GLU A 174 -8.91 8.18 -23.49
N ARG A 175 -9.81 7.27 -23.08
CA ARG A 175 -9.44 5.85 -22.96
C ARG A 175 -9.02 5.26 -24.31
N LEU A 176 -9.67 5.63 -25.41
CA LEU A 176 -9.29 5.20 -26.77
C LEU A 176 -7.90 5.74 -27.18
N LEU A 177 -7.52 6.95 -26.77
CA LEU A 177 -6.16 7.48 -26.96
C LEU A 177 -5.13 6.68 -26.16
N VAL A 178 -5.42 6.29 -24.92
CA VAL A 178 -4.55 5.41 -24.11
C VAL A 178 -4.44 3.99 -24.72
N TRP A 179 -5.55 3.44 -25.23
CA TRP A 179 -5.57 2.20 -26.01
C TRP A 179 -4.77 2.32 -27.32
N ALA A 180 -4.75 3.48 -27.98
CA ALA A 180 -3.96 3.69 -29.19
C ALA A 180 -2.46 3.86 -28.90
N ARG A 181 -2.09 4.65 -27.88
CA ARG A 181 -0.71 5.02 -27.57
C ARG A 181 0.06 3.95 -26.80
N VAL A 182 -0.53 3.37 -25.74
CA VAL A 182 0.22 2.56 -24.76
C VAL A 182 -0.07 1.06 -24.90
N PHE A 183 -1.30 0.67 -25.21
CA PHE A 183 -1.65 -0.76 -25.32
C PHE A 183 -0.85 -1.55 -26.38
N PRO A 184 -0.41 -1.00 -27.53
CA PRO A 184 0.44 -1.76 -28.47
C PRO A 184 1.74 -2.26 -27.83
N LEU A 185 2.33 -1.48 -26.91
CA LEU A 185 3.53 -1.84 -26.15
C LEU A 185 3.22 -2.93 -25.11
N VAL A 186 2.07 -2.87 -24.45
CA VAL A 186 1.57 -3.94 -23.56
C VAL A 186 1.37 -5.24 -24.33
N ALA A 187 0.62 -5.18 -25.44
CA ALA A 187 0.27 -6.32 -26.28
C ALA A 187 1.51 -6.99 -26.91
N LEU A 188 2.49 -6.21 -27.34
CA LEU A 188 3.77 -6.71 -27.83
C LEU A 188 4.51 -7.49 -26.73
N ASN A 189 4.72 -6.91 -25.56
CA ASN A 189 5.46 -7.58 -24.49
C ASN A 189 4.72 -8.82 -23.98
N LEU A 190 3.40 -8.77 -23.82
CA LEU A 190 2.59 -9.93 -23.46
C LEU A 190 2.64 -11.02 -24.53
N GLY A 191 2.56 -10.65 -25.82
CA GLY A 191 2.69 -11.57 -26.94
C GLY A 191 4.04 -12.27 -26.98
N VAL A 192 5.14 -11.52 -26.85
CA VAL A 192 6.51 -12.08 -26.78
C VAL A 192 6.71 -12.91 -25.52
N TYR A 193 6.21 -12.45 -24.37
CA TYR A 193 6.24 -13.17 -23.09
C TYR A 193 5.63 -14.56 -23.23
N LEU A 194 4.40 -14.64 -23.74
CA LEU A 194 3.65 -15.88 -23.93
C LEU A 194 4.27 -16.76 -25.03
N LEU A 195 4.60 -16.18 -26.19
CA LEU A 195 5.19 -16.91 -27.32
C LEU A 195 6.48 -17.63 -26.92
N VAL A 196 7.40 -16.94 -26.24
CA VAL A 196 8.68 -17.51 -25.79
C VAL A 196 8.46 -18.59 -24.72
N ARG A 197 7.53 -18.37 -23.77
CA ARG A 197 7.26 -19.30 -22.65
C ARG A 197 6.51 -20.56 -23.08
N VAL A 198 5.57 -20.46 -24.01
CA VAL A 198 4.81 -21.60 -24.52
C VAL A 198 5.64 -22.37 -25.56
N SER A 199 6.02 -21.74 -26.68
CA SER A 199 6.66 -22.45 -27.81
C SER A 199 8.04 -23.01 -27.48
N ARG A 200 8.75 -22.45 -26.49
CA ARG A 200 10.10 -22.89 -26.09
C ARG A 200 10.19 -23.19 -24.58
N TYR A 201 9.10 -23.63 -23.95
CA TYR A 201 9.02 -23.90 -22.50
C TYR A 201 10.22 -24.70 -21.95
N ARG A 202 10.64 -25.79 -22.63
CA ARG A 202 11.79 -26.61 -22.22
C ARG A 202 13.09 -25.78 -22.12
N ALA A 203 13.36 -24.89 -23.08
CA ALA A 203 14.56 -24.05 -23.11
C ALA A 203 14.48 -22.88 -22.12
N VAL A 204 13.32 -22.23 -21.99
CA VAL A 204 13.07 -21.18 -20.98
C VAL A 204 13.28 -21.75 -19.57
N ARG A 205 12.67 -22.90 -19.27
CA ARG A 205 12.84 -23.64 -18.02
C ARG A 205 14.31 -23.96 -17.73
N GLU A 206 15.07 -24.35 -18.75
CA GLU A 206 16.50 -24.68 -18.61
C GLU A 206 17.41 -23.45 -18.44
N ALA A 207 17.01 -22.29 -18.98
CA ALA A 207 17.69 -21.03 -18.76
C ALA A 207 17.38 -20.44 -17.37
N CYS A 208 16.13 -20.55 -16.90
CA CYS A 208 15.70 -20.06 -15.59
C CYS A 208 16.23 -20.87 -14.40
N ARG A 209 16.71 -22.11 -14.61
CA ARG A 209 17.41 -22.91 -13.60
C ARG A 209 18.68 -22.19 -13.09
N PRO A 210 18.96 -22.20 -11.78
CA PRO A 210 20.27 -21.82 -11.24
C PRO A 210 21.38 -22.77 -11.69
N SER A 211 22.64 -22.35 -11.54
CA SER A 211 23.80 -23.23 -11.64
C SER A 211 24.03 -24.08 -10.37
N HIS A 212 23.64 -23.58 -9.18
CA HIS A 212 24.01 -24.19 -7.89
C HIS A 212 22.86 -24.33 -6.86
N GLU A 213 21.60 -24.09 -7.26
CA GLU A 213 20.42 -24.30 -6.39
C GLU A 213 19.35 -25.12 -7.15
N PRO A 214 18.78 -26.20 -6.59
CA PRO A 214 17.91 -27.10 -7.37
C PRO A 214 16.50 -26.59 -7.74
N ARG A 215 16.07 -25.45 -7.19
CA ARG A 215 14.66 -25.22 -6.80
C ARG A 215 13.77 -24.46 -7.78
N ASP A 216 12.48 -24.81 -7.74
CA ASP A 216 11.34 -24.06 -8.30
C ASP A 216 11.39 -23.76 -9.80
N ALA A 217 11.89 -24.71 -10.61
CA ALA A 217 11.93 -24.61 -12.07
C ALA A 217 10.55 -24.69 -12.77
N ILE A 218 9.44 -24.55 -12.05
CA ILE A 218 8.07 -24.45 -12.60
C ILE A 218 7.48 -23.06 -12.36
N VAL A 219 7.77 -22.45 -11.21
CA VAL A 219 7.33 -21.09 -10.83
C VAL A 219 8.04 -20.03 -11.67
N ARG A 220 9.39 -20.12 -11.78
CA ARG A 220 10.23 -19.05 -12.36
C ARG A 220 9.79 -18.56 -13.76
N PRO A 221 9.40 -19.43 -14.74
CA PRO A 221 8.93 -18.95 -16.04
C PRO A 221 7.68 -18.07 -15.97
N TRP A 222 6.84 -18.22 -14.95
CA TRP A 222 5.54 -17.55 -14.83
C TRP A 222 5.54 -16.40 -13.80
N SER A 223 6.72 -15.97 -13.35
CA SER A 223 6.89 -15.06 -12.20
C SER A 223 6.07 -13.78 -12.31
N LEU A 224 6.14 -13.05 -13.44
CA LEU A 224 5.35 -11.83 -13.62
C LEU A 224 3.83 -12.07 -13.55
N VAL A 225 3.32 -13.14 -14.18
CA VAL A 225 1.89 -13.48 -14.16
C VAL A 225 1.43 -13.85 -12.75
N LEU A 226 2.25 -14.60 -12.00
CA LEU A 226 1.95 -14.95 -10.61
C LEU A 226 1.97 -13.72 -9.69
N VAL A 227 2.88 -12.77 -9.92
CA VAL A 227 2.93 -11.50 -9.17
C VAL A 227 1.71 -10.63 -9.45
N LEU A 228 1.35 -10.44 -10.71
CA LEU A 228 0.16 -9.66 -11.10
C LEU A 228 -1.14 -10.32 -10.61
N LEU A 229 -1.23 -11.66 -10.67
CA LEU A 229 -2.31 -12.42 -10.04
C LEU A 229 -2.37 -12.18 -8.53
N SER A 230 -1.22 -12.15 -7.85
CA SER A 230 -1.15 -11.87 -6.40
C SER A 230 -1.67 -10.47 -6.07
N SER A 231 -1.23 -9.44 -6.81
CA SER A 231 -1.72 -8.06 -6.66
C SER A 231 -3.22 -7.93 -6.91
N PHE A 232 -3.75 -8.64 -7.93
CA PHE A 232 -5.18 -8.65 -8.22
C PHE A 232 -5.98 -9.36 -7.12
N LEU A 233 -5.57 -10.59 -6.72
CA LEU A 233 -6.24 -11.38 -5.69
C LEU A 233 -6.31 -10.64 -4.34
N ILE A 234 -5.23 -9.99 -3.91
CA ILE A 234 -5.26 -9.24 -2.65
C ILE A 234 -6.10 -7.97 -2.76
N THR A 235 -6.18 -7.34 -3.94
CA THR A 235 -7.09 -6.20 -4.16
C THR A 235 -8.54 -6.63 -4.00
N ILE A 236 -8.97 -7.70 -4.67
CA ILE A 236 -10.38 -8.14 -4.63
C ILE A 236 -10.74 -8.88 -3.34
N ALA A 237 -9.75 -9.23 -2.50
CA ALA A 237 -9.97 -9.66 -1.13
C ALA A 237 -10.37 -8.50 -0.19
N GLN A 238 -10.02 -7.26 -0.55
CA GLN A 238 -10.46 -6.03 0.11
C GLN A 238 -11.78 -5.53 -0.52
N PRO A 239 -12.51 -4.62 0.15
CA PRO A 239 -13.40 -3.68 -0.52
C PRO A 239 -12.75 -3.08 -1.78
N SER A 240 -13.39 -3.26 -2.94
CA SER A 240 -12.77 -3.06 -4.25
C SER A 240 -13.80 -2.82 -5.36
N PHE A 241 -13.31 -2.45 -6.55
CA PHE A 241 -14.13 -2.28 -7.76
C PHE A 241 -14.80 -3.56 -8.30
N VAL A 242 -14.61 -4.72 -7.64
CA VAL A 242 -15.28 -5.99 -7.96
C VAL A 242 -16.33 -6.36 -6.90
N SER A 243 -16.13 -5.97 -5.65
CA SER A 243 -17.04 -6.20 -4.52
C SER A 243 -16.78 -5.13 -3.46
N LEU A 244 -17.81 -4.38 -3.05
CA LEU A 244 -17.68 -3.40 -1.97
C LEU A 244 -17.36 -4.07 -0.63
N ASP A 245 -17.83 -5.28 -0.38
CA ASP A 245 -17.46 -6.07 0.82
C ASP A 245 -16.16 -6.87 0.64
N GLY A 246 -15.56 -6.85 -0.55
CA GLY A 246 -14.44 -7.69 -0.92
C GLY A 246 -14.82 -9.17 -1.02
N ILE A 247 -13.80 -10.04 -0.93
CA ILE A 247 -13.95 -11.50 -0.96
C ILE A 247 -12.94 -12.11 0.03
N ALA A 248 -13.31 -12.13 1.32
CA ALA A 248 -12.40 -12.46 2.43
C ALA A 248 -11.62 -13.78 2.25
N MET A 249 -12.22 -14.80 1.63
CA MET A 249 -11.56 -16.08 1.33
C MET A 249 -10.30 -15.94 0.46
N LEU A 250 -10.24 -14.93 -0.41
CA LEU A 250 -9.06 -14.66 -1.24
C LEU A 250 -7.90 -14.05 -0.44
N GLY A 251 -8.15 -13.44 0.72
CA GLY A 251 -7.10 -12.94 1.61
C GLY A 251 -6.16 -14.05 2.08
N TRP A 252 -6.69 -15.25 2.34
CA TRP A 252 -5.96 -16.44 2.80
C TRP A 252 -5.03 -17.07 1.75
N ILE A 253 -5.22 -16.74 0.47
CA ILE A 253 -4.42 -17.28 -0.65
C ILE A 253 -3.79 -16.21 -1.56
N GLY A 254 -4.15 -14.93 -1.39
CA GLY A 254 -3.78 -13.85 -2.31
C GLY A 254 -2.29 -13.55 -2.38
N PHE A 255 -1.53 -13.75 -1.29
CA PHE A 255 -0.07 -13.62 -1.26
C PHE A 255 0.68 -14.91 -1.64
N VAL A 256 0.00 -16.08 -1.72
CA VAL A 256 0.64 -17.36 -2.07
C VAL A 256 1.43 -17.27 -3.39
N PRO A 257 0.92 -16.68 -4.49
CA PRO A 257 1.67 -16.59 -5.74
C PRO A 257 2.91 -15.68 -5.61
N LEU A 258 2.82 -14.56 -4.89
CA LEU A 258 3.97 -13.69 -4.60
C LEU A 258 5.03 -14.44 -3.79
N PHE A 259 4.65 -15.07 -2.68
CA PHE A 259 5.60 -15.78 -1.81
C PHE A 259 6.27 -16.95 -2.53
N LEU A 260 5.52 -17.68 -3.38
CA LEU A 260 6.08 -18.67 -4.31
C LEU A 260 7.11 -18.05 -5.26
N VAL A 261 6.87 -16.87 -5.82
CA VAL A 261 7.86 -16.17 -6.66
C VAL A 261 9.07 -15.73 -5.84
N LEU A 262 8.90 -15.04 -4.71
CA LEU A 262 9.98 -14.50 -3.90
C LEU A 262 10.94 -15.58 -3.38
N ARG A 263 10.46 -16.76 -2.96
CA ARG A 263 11.34 -17.90 -2.62
C ARG A 263 12.13 -18.46 -3.82
N SER A 264 11.57 -18.33 -5.02
CA SER A 264 12.03 -19.03 -6.23
C SER A 264 13.13 -18.28 -6.99
N VAL A 265 13.29 -16.98 -6.79
CA VAL A 265 14.03 -16.11 -7.74
C VAL A 265 15.38 -15.62 -7.22
N ARG A 266 16.24 -15.17 -8.16
CA ARG A 266 17.50 -14.48 -7.82
C ARG A 266 17.20 -13.13 -7.19
N PHE A 267 18.06 -12.66 -6.29
CA PHE A 267 17.84 -11.46 -5.46
C PHE A 267 17.28 -10.25 -6.22
N GLY A 268 17.99 -9.72 -7.21
CA GLY A 268 17.51 -8.55 -7.98
C GLY A 268 16.21 -8.79 -8.77
N HIS A 269 15.91 -10.02 -9.18
CA HIS A 269 14.60 -10.34 -9.77
C HIS A 269 13.51 -10.37 -8.69
N GLY A 270 13.82 -10.86 -7.48
CA GLY A 270 12.90 -10.82 -6.35
C GLY A 270 12.59 -9.39 -5.91
N VAL A 271 13.59 -8.50 -5.87
CA VAL A 271 13.38 -7.06 -5.62
C VAL A 271 12.48 -6.46 -6.70
N PHE A 272 12.74 -6.72 -7.99
CA PHE A 272 11.85 -6.32 -9.09
C PHE A 272 10.40 -6.82 -8.91
N TYR A 273 10.20 -8.11 -8.61
CA TYR A 273 8.86 -8.67 -8.40
C TYR A 273 8.16 -8.15 -7.15
N GLY A 274 8.91 -7.82 -6.08
CA GLY A 274 8.35 -7.15 -4.90
C GLY A 274 7.91 -5.72 -5.20
N ILE A 275 8.70 -4.97 -5.97
CA ILE A 275 8.32 -3.63 -6.46
C ILE A 275 7.08 -3.73 -7.36
N VAL A 276 7.05 -4.65 -8.33
CA VAL A 276 5.87 -4.86 -9.19
C VAL A 276 4.65 -5.23 -8.35
N PHE A 277 4.79 -6.12 -7.37
CA PHE A 277 3.68 -6.45 -6.47
C PHE A 277 3.13 -5.22 -5.74
N GLY A 278 4.02 -4.46 -5.09
CA GLY A 278 3.66 -3.29 -4.29
C GLY A 278 3.04 -2.16 -5.12
N VAL A 279 3.63 -1.86 -6.27
CA VAL A 279 3.12 -0.86 -7.21
C VAL A 279 1.74 -1.26 -7.75
N PHE A 280 1.57 -2.51 -8.21
CA PHE A 280 0.31 -2.95 -8.80
C PHE A 280 -0.78 -3.17 -7.76
N SER A 281 -0.47 -3.63 -6.53
CA SER A 281 -1.49 -3.71 -5.48
C SER A 281 -1.95 -2.31 -5.08
N THR A 282 -1.03 -1.37 -4.85
CA THR A 282 -1.36 0.02 -4.49
C THR A 282 -2.18 0.73 -5.56
N LEU A 283 -1.79 0.61 -6.84
CA LEU A 283 -2.52 1.19 -7.97
C LEU A 283 -3.96 0.65 -8.08
N LEU A 284 -4.18 -0.61 -7.71
CA LEU A 284 -5.49 -1.28 -7.81
C LEU A 284 -6.35 -1.13 -6.54
N THR A 285 -5.76 -1.06 -5.34
CA THR A 285 -6.51 -0.80 -4.08
C THR A 285 -6.89 0.66 -3.94
N SER A 286 -6.01 1.56 -4.38
CA SER A 286 -6.10 3.02 -4.18
C SER A 286 -6.40 3.78 -5.48
N TYR A 287 -6.97 3.10 -6.49
CA TYR A 287 -7.28 3.69 -7.81
C TYR A 287 -8.15 4.96 -7.72
N TRP A 288 -8.99 5.04 -6.68
CA TRP A 288 -9.84 6.17 -6.33
C TRP A 288 -9.06 7.42 -5.90
N LEU A 289 -7.76 7.35 -5.59
CA LEU A 289 -6.96 8.58 -5.45
C LEU A 289 -7.00 9.40 -6.75
N GLY A 290 -7.15 8.72 -7.89
CA GLY A 290 -7.30 9.38 -9.19
C GLY A 290 -8.65 10.04 -9.45
N THR A 291 -9.70 9.86 -8.63
CA THR A 291 -10.94 10.66 -8.74
C THR A 291 -10.87 11.95 -7.92
N PHE A 292 -10.03 11.96 -6.89
CA PHE A 292 -9.74 13.14 -6.06
C PHE A 292 -8.65 14.03 -6.67
N ASN A 293 -7.42 13.51 -6.77
CA ASN A 293 -6.28 14.23 -7.31
C ASN A 293 -5.27 13.24 -7.93
N LEU A 294 -5.05 13.40 -9.24
CA LEU A 294 -4.22 12.52 -10.06
C LEU A 294 -2.73 12.55 -9.65
N VAL A 295 -2.27 13.66 -9.05
CA VAL A 295 -0.93 13.79 -8.46
C VAL A 295 -0.83 12.93 -7.19
N SER A 296 -1.87 12.86 -6.36
CA SER A 296 -1.88 12.02 -5.16
C SER A 296 -1.75 10.52 -5.50
N LEU A 297 -2.39 10.04 -6.56
CA LEU A 297 -2.19 8.66 -7.02
C LEU A 297 -0.75 8.41 -7.49
N ALA A 298 -0.15 9.35 -8.24
CA ALA A 298 1.23 9.23 -8.70
C ALA A 298 2.24 9.22 -7.54
N ILE A 299 2.06 10.13 -6.57
CA ILE A 299 2.87 10.24 -5.34
C ILE A 299 2.75 8.95 -4.50
N THR A 300 1.54 8.44 -4.27
CA THR A 300 1.33 7.21 -3.49
C THR A 300 1.95 5.99 -4.19
N VAL A 301 1.82 5.87 -5.51
CA VAL A 301 2.50 4.79 -6.28
C VAL A 301 4.02 4.90 -6.19
N LEU A 302 4.58 6.12 -6.21
CA LEU A 302 6.01 6.35 -6.05
C LEU A 302 6.51 5.99 -4.63
N PHE A 303 5.78 6.35 -3.57
CA PHE A 303 6.15 5.95 -2.21
C PHE A 303 6.08 4.43 -2.03
N PHE A 304 5.07 3.76 -2.58
CA PHE A 304 5.00 2.30 -2.50
C PHE A 304 6.07 1.60 -3.35
N LEU A 305 6.49 2.18 -4.49
CA LEU A 305 7.69 1.76 -5.20
C LEU A 305 8.93 1.83 -4.30
N ILE A 306 9.14 2.95 -3.60
CA ILE A 306 10.29 3.16 -2.70
C ILE A 306 10.23 2.19 -1.51
N TYR A 307 9.09 2.10 -0.82
CA TYR A 307 8.89 1.18 0.31
C TYR A 307 9.22 -0.27 -0.09
N TYR A 308 8.64 -0.79 -1.18
CA TYR A 308 8.92 -2.16 -1.62
C TYR A 308 10.34 -2.34 -2.18
N ALA A 309 10.96 -1.31 -2.75
CA ALA A 309 12.36 -1.33 -3.21
C ALA A 309 13.35 -1.45 -2.03
N LEU A 310 13.09 -0.78 -0.91
CA LEU A 310 13.90 -0.85 0.31
C LEU A 310 13.61 -2.13 1.12
N PHE A 311 12.34 -2.49 1.24
CA PHE A 311 11.86 -3.61 2.05
C PHE A 311 12.19 -5.00 1.47
N THR A 312 11.93 -5.21 0.17
CA THR A 312 12.08 -6.53 -0.45
C THR A 312 13.51 -7.10 -0.34
N PRO A 313 14.59 -6.30 -0.46
CA PRO A 313 15.94 -6.70 -0.10
C PRO A 313 16.08 -7.33 1.29
N VAL A 314 15.48 -6.72 2.33
CA VAL A 314 15.54 -7.19 3.72
C VAL A 314 14.80 -8.52 3.87
N ALA A 315 13.57 -8.61 3.35
CA ALA A 315 12.77 -9.84 3.38
C ALA A 315 13.47 -11.02 2.67
N LEU A 316 14.05 -10.77 1.49
CA LEU A 316 14.79 -11.78 0.72
C LEU A 316 16.14 -12.16 1.34
N LEU A 317 16.78 -11.24 2.08
CA LEU A 317 17.98 -11.54 2.86
C LEU A 317 17.62 -12.48 4.01
N ALA A 318 16.67 -12.08 4.87
CA ALA A 318 16.17 -12.89 5.97
C ALA A 318 15.73 -14.30 5.51
N TYR A 319 15.01 -14.39 4.38
CA TYR A 319 14.52 -15.69 3.87
C TYR A 319 15.66 -16.64 3.46
N ARG A 320 16.83 -16.11 3.05
CA ARG A 320 18.02 -16.94 2.77
C ARG A 320 18.80 -17.33 4.01
N LEU A 321 18.82 -16.48 5.04
CA LEU A 321 19.52 -16.73 6.30
C LEU A 321 18.79 -17.78 7.15
N VAL A 322 17.45 -17.79 7.14
CA VAL A 322 16.64 -18.75 7.91
C VAL A 322 16.57 -20.12 7.23
N GLY A 323 16.63 -21.19 8.05
CA GLY A 323 16.49 -22.59 7.65
C GLY A 323 15.06 -23.13 7.75
N ARG A 324 14.78 -23.92 8.80
CA ARG A 324 13.47 -24.58 8.99
C ARG A 324 12.33 -23.58 9.19
N ALA A 325 12.55 -22.44 9.86
CA ALA A 325 11.54 -21.43 10.19
C ALA A 325 11.17 -20.44 9.04
N ARG A 326 11.54 -20.72 7.78
CA ARG A 326 11.21 -19.86 6.63
C ARG A 326 9.74 -19.43 6.49
N PRO A 327 8.72 -20.25 6.84
CA PRO A 327 7.32 -19.81 6.82
C PRO A 327 7.02 -18.59 7.70
N LEU A 328 7.84 -18.30 8.71
CA LEU A 328 7.69 -17.08 9.53
C LEU A 328 8.26 -15.82 8.87
N VAL A 329 9.17 -15.95 7.89
CA VAL A 329 9.95 -14.79 7.42
C VAL A 329 9.10 -13.79 6.64
N PHE A 330 8.28 -14.25 5.69
CA PHE A 330 7.42 -13.32 4.95
C PHE A 330 6.34 -12.68 5.84
N PRO A 331 5.65 -13.39 6.76
CA PRO A 331 4.73 -12.79 7.73
C PRO A 331 5.39 -11.75 8.63
N LEU A 332 6.53 -12.08 9.26
CA LEU A 332 7.27 -11.12 10.09
C LEU A 332 7.67 -9.89 9.26
N ALA A 333 8.25 -10.10 8.08
CA ALA A 333 8.71 -9.00 7.24
C ALA A 333 7.55 -8.12 6.74
N PHE A 334 6.49 -8.70 6.18
CA PHE A 334 5.35 -7.91 5.68
C PHE A 334 4.63 -7.16 6.81
N LEU A 335 4.60 -7.70 8.04
CA LEU A 335 4.09 -6.96 9.18
C LEU A 335 4.95 -5.73 9.52
N VAL A 336 6.29 -5.85 9.45
CA VAL A 336 7.19 -4.68 9.58
C VAL A 336 6.93 -3.66 8.49
N LEU A 337 6.68 -4.08 7.24
CA LEU A 337 6.31 -3.16 6.15
C LEU A 337 4.98 -2.44 6.44
N GLU A 338 3.96 -3.16 6.91
CA GLU A 338 2.65 -2.57 7.24
C GLU A 338 2.71 -1.58 8.40
N TYR A 339 3.57 -1.83 9.39
CA TYR A 339 3.85 -0.89 10.48
C TYR A 339 4.72 0.30 10.03
N LEU A 340 5.78 0.08 9.25
CA LEU A 340 6.63 1.18 8.77
C LEU A 340 5.88 2.15 7.83
N ARG A 341 4.87 1.66 7.08
CA ARG A 341 4.00 2.51 6.28
C ARG A 341 2.83 3.12 7.06
N SER A 342 2.71 2.92 8.37
CA SER A 342 1.69 3.56 9.22
C SER A 342 2.21 4.71 10.08
N ILE A 343 3.53 4.92 10.14
CA ILE A 343 4.19 5.87 11.05
C ILE A 343 4.77 7.09 10.33
N GLY A 344 5.00 8.17 11.09
CA GLY A 344 5.53 9.44 10.57
C GLY A 344 4.54 10.21 9.69
N PHE A 345 5.07 11.23 8.99
CA PHE A 345 4.29 12.08 8.08
C PHE A 345 3.73 11.29 6.88
N LEU A 346 4.51 10.37 6.29
CA LEU A 346 4.08 9.56 5.14
C LEU A 346 3.23 8.33 5.54
N GLY A 347 2.66 8.34 6.76
CA GLY A 347 1.84 7.24 7.24
C GLY A 347 0.56 7.07 6.41
N TYR A 348 0.43 5.91 5.76
CA TYR A 348 -0.69 5.45 4.95
C TYR A 348 -1.00 3.98 5.27
N PRO A 349 -1.67 3.69 6.42
CA PRO A 349 -2.06 2.35 6.85
C PRO A 349 -3.25 1.75 6.06
N TRP A 350 -3.40 2.13 4.79
CA TRP A 350 -4.54 1.72 3.97
C TRP A 350 -4.45 0.26 3.51
N ALA A 351 -5.58 -0.41 3.35
CA ALA A 351 -5.67 -1.79 2.84
C ALA A 351 -4.66 -2.78 3.47
N LEU A 352 -4.57 -2.81 4.81
CA LEU A 352 -3.76 -3.80 5.54
C LEU A 352 -4.24 -5.23 5.22
N ALA A 353 -3.37 -6.24 5.29
CA ALA A 353 -3.76 -7.64 5.07
C ALA A 353 -4.94 -8.07 5.98
N ALA A 354 -4.97 -7.56 7.22
CA ALA A 354 -6.08 -7.68 8.16
C ALA A 354 -7.44 -7.21 7.62
N HIS A 355 -7.47 -6.12 6.85
CA HIS A 355 -8.72 -5.52 6.36
C HIS A 355 -9.48 -6.46 5.41
N THR A 356 -8.81 -7.47 4.83
CA THR A 356 -9.50 -8.54 4.07
C THR A 356 -10.42 -9.42 4.92
N GLN A 357 -10.31 -9.36 6.26
CA GLN A 357 -11.04 -10.25 7.19
C GLN A 357 -11.99 -9.51 8.13
N TYR A 358 -12.31 -8.23 7.86
CA TYR A 358 -13.15 -7.41 8.77
C TYR A 358 -14.52 -8.02 9.09
N ALA A 359 -15.11 -8.78 8.15
CA ALA A 359 -16.39 -9.46 8.35
C ALA A 359 -16.26 -10.79 9.15
N VAL A 360 -15.05 -11.30 9.36
CA VAL A 360 -14.80 -12.56 10.09
C VAL A 360 -14.69 -12.26 11.58
N LEU A 361 -15.83 -11.95 12.21
CA LEU A 361 -15.90 -11.44 13.58
C LEU A 361 -15.05 -12.23 14.60
N PRO A 362 -15.03 -13.58 14.64
CA PRO A 362 -14.17 -14.31 15.58
C PRO A 362 -12.66 -14.10 15.32
N LEU A 363 -12.23 -13.94 14.07
CA LEU A 363 -10.82 -13.75 13.76
C LEU A 363 -10.30 -12.39 14.24
N ILE A 364 -11.09 -11.33 14.05
CA ILE A 364 -10.64 -9.96 14.36
C ILE A 364 -10.54 -9.67 15.85
N GLN A 365 -11.13 -10.50 16.73
CA GLN A 365 -11.06 -10.31 18.19
C GLN A 365 -9.62 -10.28 18.74
N ILE A 366 -8.65 -10.88 18.04
CA ILE A 366 -7.22 -10.83 18.38
C ILE A 366 -6.64 -9.40 18.30
N ALA A 367 -7.31 -8.46 17.63
CA ALA A 367 -6.92 -7.06 17.57
C ALA A 367 -6.96 -6.38 18.94
N ALA A 368 -7.84 -6.82 19.86
CA ALA A 368 -7.83 -6.38 21.25
C ALA A 368 -6.54 -6.80 22.00
N LEU A 369 -5.85 -7.85 21.53
CA LEU A 369 -4.57 -8.25 22.11
C LEU A 369 -3.39 -7.55 21.45
N THR A 370 -3.37 -7.52 20.11
CA THR A 370 -2.15 -7.25 19.32
C THR A 370 -2.25 -6.03 18.38
N GLY A 371 -3.40 -5.37 18.33
CA GLY A 371 -3.76 -4.45 17.25
C GLY A 371 -4.18 -5.20 15.99
N VAL A 372 -4.69 -4.48 14.98
CA VAL A 372 -4.95 -4.98 13.61
C VAL A 372 -3.78 -5.83 13.05
N TRP A 373 -2.56 -5.54 13.50
CA TRP A 373 -1.31 -6.26 13.26
C TRP A 373 -1.39 -7.79 13.44
N GLY A 374 -2.07 -8.29 14.47
CA GLY A 374 -2.19 -9.74 14.69
C GLY A 374 -3.01 -10.44 13.59
N VAL A 375 -4.08 -9.79 13.14
CA VAL A 375 -4.93 -10.30 12.04
C VAL A 375 -4.13 -10.33 10.74
N SER A 376 -3.38 -9.26 10.43
CA SER A 376 -2.43 -9.24 9.30
C SER A 376 -1.42 -10.39 9.39
N PHE A 377 -0.79 -10.59 10.55
CA PHE A 377 0.19 -11.66 10.75
C PHE A 377 -0.40 -13.05 10.52
N VAL A 378 -1.60 -13.35 11.02
CA VAL A 378 -2.26 -14.65 10.84
C VAL A 378 -2.61 -14.91 9.37
N VAL A 379 -3.16 -13.92 8.65
CA VAL A 379 -3.44 -14.02 7.22
C VAL A 379 -2.16 -14.25 6.41
N LEU A 380 -1.10 -13.47 6.68
CA LEU A 380 0.19 -13.61 6.02
C LEU A 380 0.85 -14.97 6.33
N LEU A 381 0.71 -15.48 7.57
CA LEU A 381 1.25 -16.78 8.01
C LEU A 381 0.60 -17.94 7.25
N ALA A 382 -0.73 -17.93 7.07
CA ALA A 382 -1.43 -18.91 6.24
C ALA A 382 -0.89 -18.91 4.80
N ASN A 383 -0.83 -17.74 4.17
CA ASN A 383 -0.28 -17.59 2.82
C ASN A 383 1.17 -18.11 2.72
N SER A 384 2.01 -17.85 3.73
CA SER A 384 3.41 -18.28 3.74
C SER A 384 3.59 -19.78 3.95
N ALA A 385 2.80 -20.38 4.84
CA ALA A 385 2.79 -21.82 5.06
C ALA A 385 2.29 -22.58 3.81
N ILE A 386 1.24 -22.08 3.15
CA ILE A 386 0.71 -22.61 1.89
C ILE A 386 1.77 -22.51 0.78
N ALA A 387 2.40 -21.34 0.60
CA ALA A 387 3.45 -21.15 -0.41
C ALA A 387 4.68 -22.06 -0.16
N GLU A 388 5.13 -22.21 1.08
CA GLU A 388 6.25 -23.09 1.41
C GLU A 388 5.91 -24.58 1.26
N PHE A 389 4.67 -25.00 1.51
CA PHE A 389 4.20 -26.36 1.23
C PHE A 389 4.07 -26.65 -0.27
N ILE A 390 3.40 -25.78 -1.03
CA ILE A 390 3.28 -25.93 -2.50
C ILE A 390 4.66 -25.98 -3.15
N GLY A 391 5.57 -25.07 -2.78
CA GLY A 391 6.95 -25.10 -3.24
C GLY A 391 7.70 -26.38 -2.85
N ALA A 392 7.46 -26.93 -1.66
CA ALA A 392 8.04 -28.22 -1.26
C ALA A 392 7.46 -29.42 -2.04
N GLN A 393 6.19 -29.39 -2.46
CA GLN A 393 5.62 -30.40 -3.37
C GLN A 393 6.19 -30.26 -4.78
N ILE A 394 6.41 -29.03 -5.27
CA ILE A 394 7.07 -28.76 -6.57
C ILE A 394 8.53 -29.28 -6.56
N ASP A 395 9.26 -29.07 -5.47
CA ASP A 395 10.62 -29.58 -5.27
C ASP A 395 10.68 -31.09 -4.92
N ARG A 396 9.57 -31.76 -4.62
CA ARG A 396 9.50 -33.14 -4.07
C ARG A 396 10.18 -34.21 -4.94
N ARG A 397 10.37 -33.98 -6.24
CA ARG A 397 11.16 -34.86 -7.13
C ARG A 397 12.68 -34.78 -6.88
N ARG A 398 13.15 -33.91 -5.97
CA ARG A 398 14.57 -33.65 -5.64
C ARG A 398 14.82 -33.33 -4.15
N ALA A 399 13.79 -32.99 -3.38
CA ALA A 399 13.91 -32.72 -1.95
C ALA A 399 13.76 -34.01 -1.12
N ALA A 400 14.55 -34.15 -0.05
CA ALA A 400 14.39 -35.24 0.91
C ALA A 400 13.00 -35.18 1.56
N THR A 401 12.35 -36.35 1.75
CA THR A 401 10.97 -36.51 2.25
C THR A 401 10.68 -35.75 3.54
N GLY A 402 11.64 -35.70 4.47
CA GLY A 402 11.55 -34.92 5.72
C GLY A 402 11.30 -33.42 5.52
N THR A 403 11.68 -32.86 4.35
CA THR A 403 11.40 -31.46 3.99
C THR A 403 9.90 -31.23 3.78
N VAL A 404 9.26 -32.15 3.04
CA VAL A 404 7.81 -32.11 2.77
C VAL A 404 7.03 -32.34 4.06
N ARG A 405 7.44 -33.32 4.89
CA ARG A 405 6.85 -33.56 6.22
C ARG A 405 6.98 -32.31 7.13
N SER A 406 8.13 -31.62 7.11
CA SER A 406 8.30 -30.36 7.86
C SER A 406 7.39 -29.24 7.36
N ARG A 407 7.17 -29.10 6.05
CA ARG A 407 6.25 -28.07 5.52
C ARG A 407 4.78 -28.40 5.74
N PHE A 408 4.41 -29.68 5.73
CA PHE A 408 3.08 -30.10 6.18
C PHE A 408 2.87 -29.80 7.67
N GLY A 409 3.88 -30.05 8.52
CA GLY A 409 3.83 -29.65 9.94
C GLY A 409 3.62 -28.15 10.16
N TRP A 410 4.21 -27.30 9.31
CA TRP A 410 3.94 -25.85 9.35
C TRP A 410 2.51 -25.48 8.92
N LEU A 411 1.92 -26.18 7.94
CA LEU A 411 0.50 -26.00 7.61
C LEU A 411 -0.41 -26.39 8.77
N VAL A 412 -0.18 -27.55 9.39
CA VAL A 412 -0.97 -28.02 10.53
C VAL A 412 -0.83 -27.08 11.73
N ALA A 413 0.39 -26.62 12.04
CA ALA A 413 0.62 -25.63 13.09
C ALA A 413 -0.09 -24.30 12.80
N THR A 414 -0.06 -23.82 11.56
CA THR A 414 -0.74 -22.57 11.16
C THR A 414 -2.27 -22.72 11.22
N ALA A 415 -2.82 -23.86 10.79
CA ALA A 415 -4.23 -24.18 10.93
C ALA A 415 -4.66 -24.24 12.41
N GLY A 416 -3.80 -24.80 13.29
CA GLY A 416 -3.99 -24.76 14.73
C GLY A 416 -4.00 -23.34 15.31
N VAL A 417 -3.12 -22.46 14.84
CA VAL A 417 -3.12 -21.03 15.23
C VAL A 417 -4.40 -20.32 14.76
N VAL A 418 -4.82 -20.51 13.51
CA VAL A 418 -6.08 -19.94 12.99
C VAL A 418 -7.27 -20.46 13.80
N GLY A 419 -7.34 -21.76 14.07
CA GLY A 419 -8.38 -22.38 14.89
C GLY A 419 -8.41 -21.85 16.33
N ALA A 420 -7.24 -21.67 16.96
CA ALA A 420 -7.14 -21.10 18.30
C ALA A 420 -7.57 -19.61 18.35
N VAL A 421 -7.23 -18.81 17.33
CA VAL A 421 -7.67 -17.41 17.22
C VAL A 421 -9.19 -17.32 17.01
N ILE A 422 -9.75 -18.16 16.13
CA ILE A 422 -11.21 -18.25 15.91
C ILE A 422 -11.91 -18.71 17.19
N LEU A 423 -11.41 -19.73 17.89
CA LEU A 423 -11.97 -20.21 19.15
C LEU A 423 -11.95 -19.12 20.23
N TYR A 424 -10.81 -18.44 20.42
CA TYR A 424 -10.68 -17.31 21.32
C TYR A 424 -11.73 -16.23 21.02
N GLY A 425 -11.86 -15.82 19.75
CA GLY A 425 -12.82 -14.80 19.37
C GLY A 425 -14.28 -15.23 19.49
N THR A 426 -14.60 -16.49 19.20
CA THR A 426 -15.94 -17.05 19.42
C THR A 426 -16.30 -17.07 20.91
N VAL A 427 -15.36 -17.42 21.79
CA VAL A 427 -15.56 -17.36 23.24
C VAL A 427 -15.72 -15.91 23.71
N VAL A 428 -14.89 -14.98 23.24
CA VAL A 428 -15.02 -13.54 23.56
C VAL A 428 -16.37 -12.98 23.14
N ILE A 429 -16.85 -13.34 21.95
CA ILE A 429 -18.16 -12.96 21.42
C ILE A 429 -19.30 -13.57 22.26
N ALA A 430 -19.25 -14.87 22.55
CA ALA A 430 -20.30 -15.53 23.33
C ALA A 430 -20.37 -15.02 24.78
N VAL A 431 -19.22 -14.77 25.43
CA VAL A 431 -19.17 -14.15 26.76
C VAL A 431 -19.74 -12.74 26.72
N ALA A 432 -19.39 -11.93 25.71
CA ALA A 432 -19.94 -10.59 25.56
C ALA A 432 -21.46 -10.59 25.39
N ASP A 433 -22.00 -11.50 24.57
CA ASP A 433 -23.43 -11.59 24.29
C ASP A 433 -24.25 -12.03 25.53
N VAL A 434 -23.65 -12.82 26.42
CA VAL A 434 -24.21 -13.13 27.75
C VAL A 434 -24.07 -11.95 28.72
N SER A 435 -22.98 -11.17 28.64
CA SER A 435 -22.73 -10.01 29.50
C SER A 435 -23.46 -8.72 29.09
N GLN A 436 -24.16 -8.69 27.96
CA GLN A 436 -24.87 -7.52 27.39
C GLN A 436 -26.12 -7.05 28.18
N ALA A 437 -26.20 -7.34 29.48
CA ALA A 437 -27.32 -7.01 30.36
C ALA A 437 -27.18 -5.67 31.11
N SER A 438 -25.97 -5.09 31.20
CA SER A 438 -25.70 -3.87 31.96
C SER A 438 -24.86 -2.86 31.17
N GLY A 439 -25.26 -1.59 31.22
CA GLY A 439 -24.59 -0.47 30.57
C GLY A 439 -25.57 0.64 30.21
N ARG A 440 -25.13 1.91 30.27
CA ARG A 440 -25.92 3.05 29.79
C ARG A 440 -26.05 3.05 28.25
N SER A 441 -27.15 3.59 27.73
CA SER A 441 -27.37 3.75 26.29
C SER A 441 -27.43 5.24 25.95
N VAL A 442 -26.88 5.62 24.80
CA VAL A 442 -26.96 6.99 24.26
C VAL A 442 -27.50 6.94 22.84
N ARG A 443 -28.60 7.66 22.60
CA ARG A 443 -29.22 7.79 21.29
C ARG A 443 -28.56 8.90 20.50
N ILE A 444 -27.84 8.51 19.45
CA ILE A 444 -27.11 9.45 18.61
C ILE A 444 -27.80 9.57 17.25
N ALA A 445 -28.17 10.80 16.89
CA ALA A 445 -28.63 11.15 15.54
C ALA A 445 -27.42 11.50 14.66
N GLN A 446 -27.31 10.84 13.51
CA GLN A 446 -26.21 10.98 12.57
C GLN A 446 -26.74 11.58 11.27
N ILE A 447 -26.32 12.80 10.94
CA ILE A 447 -26.84 13.58 9.80
C ILE A 447 -25.86 13.53 8.63
N GLN A 448 -26.35 13.17 7.44
CA GLN A 448 -25.58 13.09 6.20
C GLN A 448 -26.22 13.98 5.13
N GLN A 449 -25.64 15.17 4.90
CA GLN A 449 -26.13 16.20 3.99
C GLN A 449 -25.77 16.00 2.50
N SER A 450 -24.96 14.99 2.18
CA SER A 450 -24.63 14.52 0.83
C SER A 450 -24.04 15.55 -0.15
N ASN A 451 -23.31 16.54 0.35
CA ASN A 451 -22.69 17.58 -0.48
C ASN A 451 -21.20 17.81 -0.12
N ASP A 452 -20.53 18.71 -0.86
CA ASP A 452 -19.25 19.28 -0.41
C ASP A 452 -19.56 20.53 0.41
N PRO A 453 -19.33 20.56 1.73
CA PRO A 453 -19.62 21.75 2.52
C PRO A 453 -18.85 22.98 2.03
N ARG A 454 -17.60 22.80 1.57
CA ARG A 454 -16.71 23.90 1.17
C ARG A 454 -16.99 24.44 -0.24
N LYS A 455 -17.81 23.76 -1.05
CA LYS A 455 -18.15 24.18 -2.43
C LYS A 455 -19.65 24.38 -2.68
N SER A 456 -20.50 23.91 -1.76
CA SER A 456 -21.94 24.12 -1.79
C SER A 456 -22.30 25.47 -1.16
N ASP A 457 -23.49 25.99 -1.42
CA ASP A 457 -23.92 27.19 -0.72
C ASP A 457 -24.14 26.91 0.78
N TYR A 458 -23.63 27.78 1.64
CA TYR A 458 -23.62 27.56 3.09
C TYR A 458 -25.01 27.72 3.73
N GLU A 459 -25.90 28.55 3.16
CA GLU A 459 -27.28 28.70 3.65
C GLU A 459 -28.12 27.48 3.26
N GLN A 460 -27.94 26.98 2.02
CA GLN A 460 -28.57 25.72 1.59
C GLN A 460 -28.07 24.52 2.41
N THR A 461 -26.75 24.44 2.64
CA THR A 461 -26.14 23.37 3.44
C THR A 461 -26.65 23.39 4.88
N PHE A 462 -26.72 24.56 5.51
CA PHE A 462 -27.32 24.73 6.82
C PHE A 462 -28.81 24.37 6.83
N ALA A 463 -29.58 24.75 5.80
CA ALA A 463 -31.00 24.40 5.70
C ALA A 463 -31.25 22.88 5.56
N THR A 464 -30.43 22.16 4.77
CA THR A 464 -30.48 20.68 4.70
C THR A 464 -30.10 20.06 6.05
N LEU A 465 -28.99 20.49 6.67
CA LEU A 465 -28.57 19.99 7.99
C LEU A 465 -29.65 20.20 9.05
N ARG A 466 -30.31 21.37 9.03
CA ARG A 466 -31.39 21.73 9.95
C ARG A 466 -32.61 20.83 9.73
N ARG A 467 -33.12 20.73 8.50
CA ARG A 467 -34.27 19.87 8.17
C ARG A 467 -34.02 18.40 8.56
N LEU A 468 -32.88 17.84 8.17
CA LEU A 468 -32.52 16.46 8.50
C LEU A 468 -32.38 16.26 10.03
N THR A 469 -31.93 17.28 10.76
CA THR A 469 -31.90 17.24 12.24
C THR A 469 -33.33 17.28 12.80
N ASP A 470 -34.17 18.22 12.34
CA ASP A 470 -35.57 18.37 12.76
C ASP A 470 -36.36 17.06 12.54
N GLU A 471 -36.13 16.36 11.41
CA GLU A 471 -36.66 15.02 11.12
C GLU A 471 -36.24 13.97 12.17
N THR A 472 -35.01 14.02 12.70
CA THR A 472 -34.53 13.09 13.74
C THR A 472 -35.05 13.38 15.15
N MET A 473 -35.49 14.61 15.44
CA MET A 473 -35.91 15.00 16.81
C MET A 473 -37.16 14.24 17.29
N ALA A 474 -37.97 13.70 16.38
CA ALA A 474 -39.07 12.79 16.70
C ALA A 474 -38.62 11.48 17.40
N SER A 475 -37.34 11.12 17.32
CA SER A 475 -36.75 9.98 18.03
C SER A 475 -36.16 10.33 19.40
N SER A 476 -36.21 11.62 19.79
CA SER A 476 -35.60 12.17 21.02
C SER A 476 -34.12 11.76 21.22
N PRO A 477 -33.19 12.23 20.35
CA PRO A 477 -31.77 11.93 20.47
C PRO A 477 -31.10 12.72 21.61
N ASP A 478 -30.21 12.06 22.35
CA ASP A 478 -29.37 12.66 23.38
C ASP A 478 -28.25 13.53 22.77
N LEU A 479 -27.80 13.19 21.57
CA LEU A 479 -26.74 13.88 20.83
C LEU A 479 -27.02 13.87 19.33
N VAL A 480 -27.05 15.05 18.71
CA VAL A 480 -27.00 15.22 17.25
C VAL A 480 -25.55 15.34 16.80
N THR A 481 -25.23 14.72 15.66
CA THR A 481 -23.89 14.76 15.06
C THR A 481 -23.97 15.17 13.60
N TRP A 482 -23.18 16.19 13.24
CA TRP A 482 -22.95 16.64 11.87
C TRP A 482 -21.50 16.34 11.45
N SER A 483 -21.24 16.25 10.14
CA SER A 483 -19.95 15.80 9.58
C SER A 483 -18.74 16.71 9.84
N GLU A 484 -17.55 16.24 9.45
CA GLU A 484 -16.36 17.09 9.28
C GLU A 484 -16.71 18.32 8.42
N THR A 485 -16.36 19.52 8.90
CA THR A 485 -16.65 20.83 8.28
C THR A 485 -18.12 21.03 7.82
N ALA A 486 -19.11 20.39 8.45
CA ALA A 486 -20.51 20.47 8.02
C ALA A 486 -21.05 21.92 8.00
N PHE A 487 -20.68 22.71 9.00
CA PHE A 487 -20.97 24.15 9.02
C PHE A 487 -19.66 24.92 8.76
N VAL A 488 -19.54 25.54 7.58
CA VAL A 488 -18.27 26.14 7.12
C VAL A 488 -17.95 27.52 7.68
N PRO A 489 -18.90 28.46 7.89
CA PRO A 489 -18.55 29.75 8.49
C PRO A 489 -18.02 29.59 9.92
N ASN A 490 -16.78 30.04 10.18
CA ASN A 490 -16.18 29.97 11.51
C ASN A 490 -17.11 30.58 12.59
N ILE A 491 -17.62 29.74 13.49
CA ILE A 491 -18.65 30.16 14.45
C ILE A 491 -18.10 31.20 15.42
N ARG A 492 -16.86 31.04 15.91
CA ARG A 492 -16.26 32.00 16.85
C ARG A 492 -15.99 33.35 16.17
N HIS A 493 -15.41 33.34 14.97
CA HIS A 493 -15.02 34.55 14.26
C HIS A 493 -16.23 35.40 13.86
N TRP A 494 -17.23 34.81 13.21
CA TRP A 494 -18.38 35.55 12.70
C TRP A 494 -19.45 35.85 13.76
N THR A 495 -19.34 35.29 14.97
CA THR A 495 -20.18 35.72 16.11
C THR A 495 -19.88 37.17 16.50
N THR A 496 -18.61 37.58 16.47
CA THR A 496 -18.15 38.93 16.84
C THR A 496 -17.84 39.81 15.63
N ASN A 497 -17.24 39.25 14.58
CA ASN A 497 -16.94 39.98 13.35
C ASN A 497 -18.20 40.18 12.49
N THR A 498 -18.53 41.44 12.20
CA THR A 498 -19.69 41.85 11.39
C THR A 498 -19.32 42.25 9.96
N SER A 499 -18.03 42.28 9.60
CA SER A 499 -17.55 42.83 8.32
C SER A 499 -18.14 42.13 7.09
N VAL A 500 -18.43 40.83 7.18
CA VAL A 500 -19.17 40.07 6.17
C VAL A 500 -20.54 39.70 6.72
N ARG A 501 -21.51 40.62 6.54
CA ARG A 501 -22.89 40.49 7.04
C ARG A 501 -23.52 39.11 6.76
N ARG A 502 -23.26 38.52 5.58
CA ARG A 502 -23.78 37.19 5.19
C ARG A 502 -23.39 36.11 6.22
N PHE A 503 -22.10 36.01 6.54
CA PHE A 503 -21.61 35.00 7.48
C PHE A 503 -22.04 35.31 8.92
N HIS A 504 -22.05 36.58 9.32
CA HIS A 504 -22.56 36.98 10.63
C HIS A 504 -24.03 36.55 10.85
N VAL A 505 -24.90 36.83 9.87
CA VAL A 505 -26.33 36.44 9.94
C VAL A 505 -26.48 34.93 9.96
N LEU A 506 -25.74 34.20 9.13
CA LEU A 506 -25.79 32.73 9.10
C LEU A 506 -25.29 32.10 10.41
N VAL A 507 -24.23 32.63 11.03
CA VAL A 507 -23.75 32.18 12.35
C VAL A 507 -24.75 32.51 13.46
N ARG A 508 -25.43 33.66 13.42
CA ARG A 508 -26.52 33.97 14.36
C ARG A 508 -27.67 32.97 14.20
N SER A 509 -28.11 32.70 12.97
CA SER A 509 -29.15 31.70 12.69
C SER A 509 -28.77 30.28 13.16
N PHE A 510 -27.49 29.90 13.07
CA PHE A 510 -26.99 28.64 13.62
C PHE A 510 -27.06 28.61 15.16
N LEU A 511 -26.58 29.66 15.84
CA LEU A 511 -26.58 29.73 17.30
C LEU A 511 -28.00 29.79 17.89
N ASP A 512 -28.90 30.53 17.24
CA ASP A 512 -30.29 30.64 17.67
C ASP A 512 -31.06 29.33 17.40
N TYR A 513 -30.75 28.62 16.31
CA TYR A 513 -31.24 27.25 16.10
C TYR A 513 -30.75 26.28 17.19
N GLN A 514 -29.44 26.26 17.49
CA GLN A 514 -28.89 25.35 18.50
C GLN A 514 -29.50 25.61 19.90
N ARG A 515 -29.81 26.86 20.26
CA ARG A 515 -30.55 27.17 21.49
C ARG A 515 -31.98 26.65 21.48
N SER A 516 -32.63 26.61 20.32
CA SER A 516 -34.00 26.08 20.17
C SER A 516 -34.06 24.56 20.05
N LEU A 517 -32.93 23.91 19.73
CA LEU A 517 -32.85 22.46 19.49
C LEU A 517 -33.07 21.63 20.77
N GLY A 518 -32.67 22.15 21.93
CA GLY A 518 -32.88 21.49 23.22
C GLY A 518 -32.11 20.18 23.44
N THR A 519 -31.17 19.83 22.56
CA THR A 519 -30.25 18.70 22.72
C THR A 519 -28.83 19.06 22.30
N TRP A 520 -27.88 18.21 22.65
CA TRP A 520 -26.45 18.45 22.40
C TRP A 520 -26.13 18.28 20.91
N LEU A 521 -25.23 19.14 20.38
CA LEU A 521 -24.80 19.10 18.98
C LEU A 521 -23.28 19.08 18.86
N LEU A 522 -22.76 18.03 18.24
CA LEU A 522 -21.40 18.00 17.70
C LEU A 522 -21.44 18.39 16.21
N THR A 523 -20.67 19.40 15.82
CA THR A 523 -20.46 19.75 14.39
C THR A 523 -18.99 19.94 14.07
N GLY A 524 -18.58 19.58 12.85
CA GLY A 524 -17.35 20.07 12.25
C GLY A 524 -17.47 21.55 11.87
N ASN A 525 -16.50 22.35 12.30
CA ASN A 525 -16.34 23.79 12.00
C ASN A 525 -14.84 24.11 12.11
N ASP A 526 -14.34 25.14 11.43
CA ASP A 526 -12.94 25.55 11.63
C ASP A 526 -12.76 26.28 12.97
N ASP A 527 -11.60 26.11 13.59
CA ASP A 527 -11.14 26.92 14.72
C ASP A 527 -9.84 27.62 14.33
N TYR A 528 -9.37 28.59 15.12
CA TYR A 528 -8.19 29.38 14.74
C TYR A 528 -7.41 29.88 15.95
N GLU A 529 -6.18 30.31 15.72
CA GLU A 529 -5.37 31.09 16.64
C GLU A 529 -4.80 32.30 15.90
N VAL A 530 -4.62 33.39 16.63
CA VAL A 530 -4.10 34.67 16.11
C VAL A 530 -2.86 35.01 16.90
N GLU A 531 -1.76 35.25 16.19
CA GLU A 531 -0.59 35.93 16.74
C GLU A 531 -0.79 37.43 16.53
N LEU A 532 -0.54 38.23 17.58
CA LEU A 532 -0.72 39.69 17.55
C LEU A 532 0.63 40.39 17.43
N ASP A 533 0.68 41.49 16.68
CA ASP A 533 1.88 42.34 16.61
C ASP A 533 2.06 43.19 17.88
N GLU A 534 3.17 43.93 17.96
CA GLU A 534 3.49 44.86 19.06
C GLU A 534 2.44 45.99 19.25
N ARG A 535 1.45 46.10 18.35
CA ARG A 535 0.38 47.11 18.34
C ARG A 535 -1.00 46.49 18.62
N GLY A 536 -1.07 45.17 18.82
CA GLY A 536 -2.32 44.43 19.08
C GLY A 536 -3.14 44.12 17.83
N ALA A 537 -2.57 44.18 16.62
CA ALA A 537 -3.21 43.79 15.37
C ALA A 537 -2.90 42.33 14.98
N GLU A 538 -3.80 41.69 14.22
CA GLU A 538 -3.62 40.32 13.69
C GLU A 538 -2.40 40.26 12.74
N ALA A 539 -1.32 39.60 13.19
CA ALA A 539 -0.04 39.49 12.50
C ALA A 539 0.09 38.20 11.68
N ASP A 540 -0.33 37.08 12.26
CA ASP A 540 -0.55 35.81 11.55
C ASP A 540 -1.75 35.08 12.16
N ARG A 541 -2.38 34.19 11.38
CA ARG A 541 -3.56 33.42 11.78
C ARG A 541 -3.45 31.98 11.31
N THR A 542 -3.28 31.07 12.27
CA THR A 542 -3.32 29.63 12.03
C THR A 542 -4.77 29.13 12.13
N ASN A 543 -5.26 28.47 11.09
CA ASN A 543 -6.60 27.82 11.07
C ASN A 543 -6.48 26.32 11.28
N TYR A 544 -7.45 25.70 11.96
CA TYR A 544 -7.48 24.27 12.30
C TYR A 544 -8.77 23.61 11.83
N ASN A 545 -8.66 22.48 11.13
CA ASN A 545 -9.80 21.61 10.84
C ASN A 545 -10.25 20.99 12.18
N SER A 546 -11.48 21.26 12.61
CA SER A 546 -11.90 21.06 14.01
C SER A 546 -13.32 20.54 14.15
N THR A 547 -13.66 20.12 15.38
CA THR A 547 -15.04 19.83 15.82
C THR A 547 -15.37 20.60 17.08
N VAL A 548 -16.62 21.03 17.20
CA VAL A 548 -17.14 21.84 18.29
C VAL A 548 -18.38 21.16 18.88
N LEU A 549 -18.43 21.04 20.21
CA LEU A 549 -19.61 20.54 20.92
C LEU A 549 -20.36 21.70 21.58
N PHE A 550 -21.68 21.72 21.38
CA PHE A 550 -22.62 22.58 22.07
C PHE A 550 -23.52 21.75 22.99
N ASP A 551 -23.87 22.31 24.15
CA ASP A 551 -24.87 21.70 25.05
C ASP A 551 -26.32 22.01 24.63
N ASP A 552 -27.25 21.46 25.42
CA ASP A 552 -28.70 21.65 25.36
C ASP A 552 -29.16 23.12 25.41
N ARG A 553 -28.28 24.03 25.85
CA ARG A 553 -28.51 25.48 25.98
C ARG A 553 -27.78 26.29 24.91
N GLY A 554 -27.08 25.61 24.00
CA GLY A 554 -26.27 26.22 22.96
C GLY A 554 -24.98 26.88 23.44
N VAL A 555 -24.44 26.47 24.59
CA VAL A 555 -23.12 26.90 25.06
C VAL A 555 -22.05 26.00 24.44
N ARG A 556 -21.05 26.60 23.78
CA ARG A 556 -19.85 25.90 23.28
C ARG A 556 -19.08 25.33 24.47
N ARG A 557 -19.03 23.99 24.59
CA ARG A 557 -18.42 23.27 25.72
C ARG A 557 -16.94 23.01 25.54
N ALA A 558 -16.57 22.50 24.37
CA ALA A 558 -15.22 22.04 24.07
C ALA A 558 -14.98 22.10 22.55
N THR A 559 -13.72 21.90 22.15
CA THR A 559 -13.31 21.84 20.74
C THR A 559 -12.11 20.94 20.59
N TYR A 560 -12.13 20.09 19.57
CA TYR A 560 -11.00 19.25 19.18
C TYR A 560 -10.46 19.72 17.83
N ARG A 561 -9.14 19.87 17.73
CA ARG A 561 -8.40 20.29 16.52
C ARG A 561 -7.63 19.09 15.98
N LYS A 562 -7.78 18.79 14.68
CA LYS A 562 -7.17 17.63 14.00
C LYS A 562 -5.65 17.58 14.18
N ILE A 563 -5.13 16.48 14.73
CA ILE A 563 -3.70 16.26 15.02
C ILE A 563 -3.01 15.56 13.84
N ARG A 564 -3.67 14.59 13.18
CA ARG A 564 -3.15 13.87 12.02
C ARG A 564 -3.79 14.36 10.72
N LEU A 565 -3.23 15.47 10.25
CA LEU A 565 -3.52 16.08 8.96
C LEU A 565 -3.12 15.19 7.78
N VAL A 566 -3.90 15.20 6.70
CA VAL A 566 -3.61 14.43 5.48
C VAL A 566 -2.35 14.96 4.76
N PRO A 567 -1.37 14.09 4.41
CA PRO A 567 -0.14 14.51 3.74
C PRO A 567 -0.37 15.19 2.39
N PHE A 568 0.43 16.22 2.10
CA PHE A 568 0.44 17.00 0.85
C PHE A 568 -0.87 17.73 0.51
N THR A 569 -1.88 17.68 1.39
CA THR A 569 -3.26 18.12 1.11
C THR A 569 -3.89 18.88 2.27
N GLU A 570 -3.51 18.57 3.51
CA GLU A 570 -3.73 19.41 4.70
C GLU A 570 -2.40 19.85 5.34
N HIS A 571 -1.29 19.13 5.14
CA HIS A 571 -0.01 19.43 5.78
C HIS A 571 1.23 19.08 4.94
N PHE A 572 2.30 19.85 5.11
CA PHE A 572 3.64 19.58 4.56
C PHE A 572 4.72 20.10 5.54
N PRO A 573 5.39 19.23 6.32
CA PRO A 573 6.30 19.63 7.40
C PRO A 573 7.65 20.14 6.90
N TYR A 574 7.91 20.09 5.58
CA TYR A 574 9.21 20.42 4.99
C TYR A 574 9.22 21.78 4.26
N ARG A 575 8.37 22.71 4.69
CA ARG A 575 8.20 24.06 4.10
C ARG A 575 9.56 24.76 3.89
N ASP A 576 10.44 24.72 4.88
CA ASP A 576 11.69 25.50 4.87
C ASP A 576 12.83 24.78 4.14
N GLN A 577 12.81 23.44 4.12
CA GLN A 577 13.82 22.61 3.45
C GLN A 577 13.49 22.40 1.97
N LEU A 578 12.20 22.46 1.59
CA LEU A 578 11.68 22.24 0.25
C LEU A 578 10.62 23.30 -0.13
N PRO A 579 10.94 24.61 -0.09
CA PRO A 579 9.97 25.68 -0.35
C PRO A 579 9.34 25.58 -1.74
N TRP A 580 10.11 25.19 -2.76
CA TRP A 580 9.59 24.98 -4.12
C TRP A 580 8.54 23.86 -4.21
N VAL A 581 8.56 22.87 -3.31
CA VAL A 581 7.50 21.84 -3.21
C VAL A 581 6.27 22.43 -2.52
N TYR A 582 6.47 23.20 -1.46
CA TYR A 582 5.39 23.85 -0.71
C TYR A 582 4.62 24.86 -1.57
N ASP A 583 5.34 25.66 -2.37
CA ASP A 583 4.74 26.62 -3.30
C ASP A 583 4.02 25.91 -4.46
N LEU A 584 4.63 24.85 -5.04
CA LEU A 584 3.98 24.00 -6.05
C LEU A 584 2.70 23.33 -5.53
N LEU A 585 2.67 22.92 -4.26
CA LEU A 585 1.44 22.38 -3.64
C LEU A 585 0.35 23.45 -3.53
N LYS A 586 0.70 24.71 -3.21
CA LYS A 586 -0.28 25.82 -3.21
C LYS A 586 -0.85 26.10 -4.60
N GLU A 587 -0.05 25.96 -5.66
CA GLU A 587 -0.53 26.08 -7.05
C GLU A 587 -1.55 24.98 -7.42
N PHE A 588 -1.61 23.87 -6.68
CA PHE A 588 -2.63 22.82 -6.80
C PHE A 588 -3.83 22.98 -5.82
N ASP A 589 -4.11 24.21 -5.35
CA ASP A 589 -5.25 24.55 -4.47
C ASP A 589 -5.25 23.78 -3.12
N VAL A 590 -4.05 23.50 -2.60
CA VAL A 590 -3.87 22.83 -1.30
C VAL A 590 -4.05 23.82 -0.15
N TYR A 591 -5.07 23.60 0.67
CA TYR A 591 -5.31 24.37 1.89
C TYR A 591 -4.57 23.74 3.09
N PHE A 592 -3.47 24.37 3.50
CA PHE A 592 -2.70 23.93 4.66
C PHE A 592 -3.35 24.34 5.99
N TRP A 593 -3.49 23.39 6.91
CA TRP A 593 -4.03 23.61 8.25
C TRP A 593 -2.92 23.58 9.31
N GLY A 594 -3.17 24.27 10.41
CA GLY A 594 -2.44 24.10 11.68
C GLY A 594 -2.71 22.72 12.28
N GLN A 595 -1.71 22.20 12.99
CA GLN A 595 -1.78 20.88 13.61
C GLN A 595 -2.25 21.00 15.07
N GLY A 596 -3.32 20.30 15.43
CA GLY A 596 -3.75 20.18 16.82
C GLY A 596 -2.73 19.46 17.70
N THR A 597 -2.78 19.71 19.01
CA THR A 597 -1.84 19.20 20.01
C THR A 597 -2.48 18.36 21.11
N GLU A 598 -3.80 18.48 21.32
CA GLU A 598 -4.52 17.93 22.47
C GLU A 598 -5.49 16.81 22.10
N MET A 599 -5.42 15.68 22.81
CA MET A 599 -6.35 14.55 22.67
C MET A 599 -7.66 14.83 23.43
N THR A 600 -8.48 15.75 22.91
CA THR A 600 -9.73 16.18 23.57
C THR A 600 -10.68 15.00 23.82
N VAL A 601 -11.13 14.87 25.05
CA VAL A 601 -12.32 14.09 25.42
C VAL A 601 -13.46 15.08 25.66
N PHE A 602 -14.60 14.82 25.04
CA PHE A 602 -15.83 15.56 25.19
C PHE A 602 -16.68 14.93 26.30
N GLU A 603 -17.06 15.77 27.26
CA GLU A 603 -17.94 15.41 28.37
C GLU A 603 -19.41 15.66 27.98
N HIS A 604 -20.19 14.59 27.86
CA HIS A 604 -21.65 14.61 27.72
C HIS A 604 -22.26 13.81 28.90
N PRO A 605 -23.42 14.20 29.47
CA PRO A 605 -23.97 13.58 30.69
C PRO A 605 -24.06 12.04 30.64
N LEU A 606 -24.35 11.48 29.46
CA LEU A 606 -24.51 10.03 29.25
C LEU A 606 -23.28 9.32 28.64
N VAL A 607 -22.23 10.02 28.20
CA VAL A 607 -21.04 9.38 27.59
C VAL A 607 -19.85 10.34 27.51
N ARG A 608 -18.63 9.82 27.71
CA ARG A 608 -17.39 10.54 27.34
C ARG A 608 -16.88 10.07 26.00
N PHE A 609 -16.64 10.98 25.06
CA PHE A 609 -16.28 10.60 23.68
C PHE A 609 -15.16 11.45 23.08
N SER A 610 -14.50 10.93 22.05
CA SER A 610 -13.51 11.69 21.27
C SER A 610 -13.77 11.56 19.78
N THR A 611 -13.33 12.55 19.01
CA THR A 611 -13.74 12.74 17.62
C THR A 611 -12.55 12.69 16.65
N PRO A 612 -11.91 11.51 16.41
CA PRO A 612 -10.90 11.40 15.37
C PRO A 612 -11.49 11.87 14.04
N ILE A 613 -10.94 12.94 13.44
CA ILE A 613 -11.53 13.59 12.27
C ILE A 613 -11.06 12.90 10.99
N CYS A 614 -12.00 12.31 10.23
CA CYS A 614 -11.73 11.75 8.90
C CYS A 614 -10.56 10.76 8.95
N TYR A 615 -9.48 11.03 8.20
CA TYR A 615 -8.26 10.24 8.07
C TYR A 615 -7.54 9.90 9.39
N GLU A 616 -7.90 10.53 10.50
CA GLU A 616 -7.35 10.17 11.81
C GLU A 616 -7.73 8.75 12.27
N ASP A 617 -8.89 8.23 11.87
CA ASP A 617 -9.38 6.92 12.36
C ASP A 617 -8.60 5.71 11.78
N VAL A 618 -7.86 5.90 10.69
CA VAL A 618 -7.08 4.81 10.07
C VAL A 618 -5.80 4.46 10.84
N PHE A 619 -5.38 5.30 11.80
CA PHE A 619 -4.12 5.13 12.56
C PHE A 619 -4.33 4.38 13.89
N PRO A 620 -3.91 3.11 14.01
CA PRO A 620 -4.28 2.25 15.16
C PRO A 620 -3.89 2.82 16.53
N ASN A 621 -2.60 3.12 16.68
CA ASN A 621 -2.01 3.57 17.95
C ASN A 621 -2.23 5.06 18.24
N PHE A 622 -2.69 5.83 17.25
CA PHE A 622 -3.12 7.21 17.46
C PHE A 622 -4.50 7.25 18.11
N VAL A 623 -5.48 6.52 17.55
CA VAL A 623 -6.86 6.49 18.09
C VAL A 623 -6.91 5.88 19.49
N ARG A 624 -6.05 4.90 19.78
CA ARG A 624 -5.76 4.40 21.14
C ARG A 624 -5.49 5.53 22.16
N GLY A 625 -4.91 6.65 21.73
CA GLY A 625 -4.62 7.81 22.57
C GLY A 625 -5.87 8.42 23.21
N PHE A 626 -6.96 8.56 22.46
CA PHE A 626 -8.24 9.06 22.99
C PHE A 626 -8.83 8.14 24.07
N VAL A 627 -8.73 6.83 23.88
CA VAL A 627 -9.25 5.84 24.84
C VAL A 627 -8.40 5.82 26.12
N LEU A 628 -7.10 6.11 26.02
CA LEU A 628 -6.24 6.36 27.17
C LEU A 628 -6.49 7.71 27.86
N ALA A 629 -6.95 8.73 27.12
CA ALA A 629 -7.37 10.02 27.67
C ALA A 629 -8.73 9.95 28.40
N GLY A 630 -9.54 8.91 28.14
CA GLY A 630 -10.79 8.65 28.85
C GLY A 630 -12.00 8.33 27.97
N ALA A 631 -11.86 8.28 26.64
CA ALA A 631 -12.99 8.06 25.74
C ALA A 631 -13.66 6.68 25.92
N GLU A 632 -14.97 6.71 26.13
CA GLU A 632 -15.91 5.58 26.19
C GLU A 632 -16.56 5.31 24.83
N LEU A 633 -16.61 6.31 23.96
CA LEU A 633 -17.08 6.25 22.57
C LEU A 633 -16.07 6.93 21.63
N LEU A 634 -15.84 6.32 20.46
CA LEU A 634 -15.09 6.92 19.36
C LEU A 634 -16.07 7.42 18.29
N LEU A 635 -16.25 8.74 18.21
CA LEU A 635 -17.23 9.41 17.35
C LEU A 635 -16.53 10.06 16.16
N ASN A 636 -16.16 9.25 15.16
CA ASN A 636 -15.52 9.76 13.94
C ASN A 636 -16.50 10.67 13.18
N VAL A 637 -16.05 11.88 12.84
CA VAL A 637 -16.72 12.71 11.84
C VAL A 637 -15.83 12.85 10.62
N SER A 638 -16.39 12.67 9.43
CA SER A 638 -15.61 12.59 8.18
C SER A 638 -16.31 13.29 7.02
N ASN A 639 -15.54 13.85 6.11
CA ASN A 639 -16.00 14.14 4.76
C ASN A 639 -15.30 13.15 3.82
N ASP A 640 -16.04 12.25 3.18
CA ASP A 640 -15.54 11.35 2.13
C ASP A 640 -15.93 11.84 0.72
N TYR A 641 -16.65 12.97 0.60
CA TYR A 641 -17.15 13.50 -0.68
C TYR A 641 -16.02 13.81 -1.66
N TRP A 642 -14.82 14.13 -1.15
CA TRP A 642 -13.61 14.36 -1.95
C TRP A 642 -13.23 13.17 -2.84
N SER A 643 -13.62 11.94 -2.50
CA SER A 643 -13.31 10.75 -3.31
C SER A 643 -14.37 10.45 -4.38
N LEU A 644 -15.65 10.71 -4.09
CA LEU A 644 -16.82 10.18 -4.81
C LEU A 644 -16.72 8.68 -5.14
N ALA A 645 -16.07 7.89 -4.28
CA ALA A 645 -15.82 6.48 -4.50
C ALA A 645 -16.29 5.63 -3.32
N GLU A 646 -17.35 4.84 -3.52
CA GLU A 646 -17.91 3.92 -2.51
C GLU A 646 -16.86 2.94 -1.95
N VAL A 647 -15.90 2.57 -2.80
CA VAL A 647 -14.74 1.74 -2.41
C VAL A 647 -13.85 2.47 -1.41
N GLN A 648 -13.58 3.76 -1.59
CA GLN A 648 -12.76 4.54 -0.65
C GLN A 648 -13.46 4.63 0.71
N ALA A 649 -14.72 5.07 0.73
CA ALA A 649 -15.46 5.27 1.97
C ALA A 649 -15.69 3.95 2.73
N LYS A 650 -15.91 2.84 2.01
CA LYS A 650 -15.97 1.49 2.60
C LYS A 650 -14.60 1.00 3.11
N GLN A 651 -13.50 1.25 2.40
CA GLN A 651 -12.14 0.95 2.89
C GLN A 651 -11.78 1.78 4.15
N HIS A 652 -12.21 3.05 4.19
CA HIS A 652 -12.04 3.97 5.31
C HIS A 652 -12.83 3.50 6.54
N PHE A 653 -14.13 3.21 6.37
CA PHE A 653 -15.00 2.64 7.41
C PHE A 653 -14.46 1.31 7.96
N VAL A 654 -13.92 0.43 7.11
CA VAL A 654 -13.29 -0.83 7.54
C VAL A 654 -12.05 -0.59 8.39
N ALA A 655 -11.26 0.46 8.13
CA ALA A 655 -10.16 0.84 9.01
C ALA A 655 -10.66 1.37 10.37
N GLY A 656 -11.70 2.21 10.38
CA GLY A 656 -12.38 2.66 11.59
C GLY A 656 -12.97 1.51 12.43
N LEU A 657 -13.53 0.47 11.78
CA LEU A 657 -14.05 -0.73 12.44
C LEU A 657 -13.00 -1.44 13.31
N PHE A 658 -11.75 -1.52 12.87
CA PHE A 658 -10.69 -2.10 13.69
C PHE A 658 -10.43 -1.29 14.98
N ARG A 659 -10.64 0.03 14.98
CA ARG A 659 -10.49 0.87 16.20
C ARG A 659 -11.44 0.44 17.31
N ALA A 660 -12.65 0.00 16.96
CA ALA A 660 -13.64 -0.49 17.92
C ALA A 660 -13.16 -1.76 18.64
N VAL A 661 -12.72 -2.76 17.85
CA VAL A 661 -12.26 -4.07 18.36
C VAL A 661 -10.93 -3.96 19.11
N GLU A 662 -10.02 -3.13 18.61
CA GLU A 662 -8.73 -2.84 19.24
C GLU A 662 -8.88 -2.28 20.66
N ASN A 663 -9.91 -1.46 20.89
CA ASN A 663 -10.07 -0.72 22.14
C ASN A 663 -11.22 -1.17 23.04
N ARG A 664 -12.11 -2.06 22.56
CA ARG A 664 -13.39 -2.38 23.20
C ARG A 664 -14.17 -1.10 23.51
N ARG A 665 -14.39 -0.32 22.45
CA ARG A 665 -15.22 0.91 22.47
C ARG A 665 -16.11 0.88 21.23
N PRO A 666 -17.38 1.30 21.30
CA PRO A 666 -18.17 1.48 20.09
C PRO A 666 -17.53 2.55 19.20
N VAL A 667 -17.73 2.42 17.90
CA VAL A 667 -17.39 3.46 16.91
C VAL A 667 -18.68 3.93 16.25
N VAL A 668 -18.91 5.23 16.30
CA VAL A 668 -19.96 5.91 15.55
C VAL A 668 -19.27 6.76 14.50
N ARG A 669 -19.65 6.59 13.23
CA ARG A 669 -19.05 7.31 12.10
C ARG A 669 -20.12 8.12 11.39
N THR A 670 -20.08 9.44 11.54
CA THR A 670 -21.00 10.38 10.90
C THR A 670 -20.28 11.11 9.78
N THR A 671 -20.72 10.89 8.54
CA THR A 671 -20.01 11.40 7.36
C THR A 671 -20.86 12.37 6.55
N ALA A 672 -20.20 13.27 5.81
CA ALA A 672 -20.89 14.20 4.91
C ALA A 672 -21.66 13.46 3.79
N SER A 673 -21.19 12.27 3.39
CA SER A 673 -21.64 11.55 2.18
C SER A 673 -21.03 10.15 1.97
N GLY A 674 -20.13 9.72 2.85
CA GLY A 674 -19.48 8.41 2.77
C GLY A 674 -20.32 7.31 3.38
N LEU A 675 -19.67 6.33 4.02
CA LEU A 675 -20.36 5.28 4.76
C LEU A 675 -20.56 5.73 6.21
N THR A 676 -21.69 6.40 6.46
CA THR A 676 -22.18 6.71 7.81
C THR A 676 -22.79 5.46 8.45
N GLY A 677 -22.49 5.22 9.73
CA GLY A 677 -22.97 4.05 10.46
C GLY A 677 -22.50 3.95 11.91
N SER A 678 -22.82 2.83 12.55
CA SER A 678 -22.44 2.50 13.93
C SER A 678 -21.92 1.06 14.07
N ILE A 679 -20.96 0.88 14.98
CA ILE A 679 -20.14 -0.33 15.14
C ILE A 679 -19.99 -0.65 16.63
N ASP A 680 -20.24 -1.90 17.02
CA ASP A 680 -20.11 -2.34 18.42
C ASP A 680 -18.64 -2.58 18.86
N PRO A 681 -18.35 -2.73 20.18
CA PRO A 681 -17.00 -3.04 20.70
C PRO A 681 -16.38 -4.37 20.22
N TYR A 682 -17.10 -5.16 19.41
CA TYR A 682 -16.73 -6.47 18.88
C TYR A 682 -16.57 -6.45 17.35
N GLY A 683 -16.82 -5.30 16.71
CA GLY A 683 -16.66 -5.09 15.28
C GLY A 683 -17.91 -5.40 14.46
N ARG A 684 -19.06 -5.63 15.11
CA ARG A 684 -20.35 -5.77 14.42
C ARG A 684 -20.75 -4.43 13.84
N ILE A 685 -21.07 -4.40 12.55
CA ILE A 685 -21.77 -3.29 11.92
C ILE A 685 -23.23 -3.40 12.36
N LEU A 686 -23.73 -2.40 13.09
CA LEU A 686 -25.09 -2.41 13.63
C LEU A 686 -26.07 -1.82 12.62
N ALA A 687 -25.73 -0.65 12.07
CA ALA A 687 -26.46 -0.01 10.99
C ALA A 687 -25.55 0.87 10.12
N THR A 688 -25.94 1.06 8.87
CA THR A 688 -25.31 1.98 7.90
C THR A 688 -26.37 2.55 6.97
N ILE A 689 -26.23 3.81 6.57
CA ILE A 689 -27.08 4.45 5.54
C ILE A 689 -26.41 4.42 4.16
N PRO A 690 -27.18 4.61 3.07
CA PRO A 690 -26.63 4.67 1.71
C PRO A 690 -25.58 5.78 1.56
N GLN A 691 -24.59 5.53 0.69
CA GLN A 691 -23.54 6.50 0.39
C GLN A 691 -24.03 7.50 -0.67
N PHE A 692 -23.47 8.72 -0.64
CA PHE A 692 -23.71 9.82 -1.57
C PHE A 692 -25.21 10.15 -1.78
N GLN A 693 -26.00 10.01 -0.71
CA GLN A 693 -27.43 10.35 -0.63
C GLN A 693 -27.72 11.11 0.67
N GLU A 694 -28.66 12.06 0.65
CA GLU A 694 -29.16 12.68 1.89
C GLU A 694 -29.89 11.63 2.72
N ALA A 695 -29.49 11.46 3.98
CA ALA A 695 -30.07 10.48 4.89
C ALA A 695 -29.71 10.78 6.34
N THR A 696 -30.42 10.12 7.26
CA THR A 696 -30.16 10.17 8.69
C THR A 696 -30.13 8.76 9.29
N LEU A 697 -29.38 8.59 10.38
CA LEU A 697 -29.34 7.34 11.13
C LEU A 697 -29.50 7.63 12.62
N ILE A 698 -30.45 6.97 13.27
CA ILE A 698 -30.54 6.89 14.73
C ILE A 698 -29.77 5.63 15.17
N SER A 699 -28.78 5.82 16.05
CA SER A 699 -28.03 4.73 16.66
C SER A 699 -28.21 4.77 18.18
N ASP A 700 -28.82 3.72 18.74
CA ASP A 700 -28.85 3.48 20.20
C ASP A 700 -27.54 2.79 20.61
N VAL A 701 -26.60 3.57 21.15
CA VAL A 701 -25.22 3.15 21.41
C VAL A 701 -25.05 2.73 22.87
N ARG A 702 -24.81 1.44 23.10
CA ARG A 702 -24.50 0.88 24.42
C ARG A 702 -23.07 1.22 24.84
N ILE A 703 -22.95 1.82 26.03
CA ILE A 703 -21.71 2.11 26.74
C ILE A 703 -21.68 1.22 27.98
N ALA A 704 -20.70 0.30 28.06
CA ALA A 704 -20.53 -0.53 29.25
C ALA A 704 -19.68 0.21 30.30
N ASP A 705 -20.21 0.30 31.52
CA ASP A 705 -19.76 1.27 32.54
C ASP A 705 -18.35 0.98 33.09
N ASP A 706 -17.89 -0.28 33.06
CA ASP A 706 -16.59 -0.73 33.59
C ASP A 706 -15.62 -1.28 32.52
N GLN A 707 -15.95 -1.12 31.23
CA GLN A 707 -15.30 -1.83 30.11
C GLN A 707 -13.76 -1.68 30.09
N PRO A 708 -13.00 -2.74 30.45
CA PRO A 708 -11.56 -2.63 30.75
C PRO A 708 -10.71 -2.38 29.50
N LEU A 709 -9.62 -1.63 29.69
CA LEU A 709 -8.62 -1.38 28.64
C LEU A 709 -8.01 -2.70 28.16
N THR A 710 -7.96 -2.87 26.83
CA THR A 710 -7.41 -4.07 26.18
C THR A 710 -5.89 -4.14 26.32
N LEU A 711 -5.27 -5.27 25.97
CA LEU A 711 -3.80 -5.37 25.97
C LEU A 711 -3.20 -4.44 24.90
N TYR A 712 -3.87 -4.30 23.75
CA TYR A 712 -3.47 -3.33 22.74
C TYR A 712 -3.65 -1.88 23.20
N THR A 713 -4.77 -1.52 23.83
CA THR A 713 -4.96 -0.17 24.39
C THR A 713 -3.92 0.14 25.47
N ARG A 714 -3.48 -0.85 26.26
CA ARG A 714 -2.38 -0.68 27.21
C ARG A 714 -1.04 -0.46 26.52
N TRP A 715 -0.63 -1.32 25.59
CA TRP A 715 0.77 -1.38 25.10
C TRP A 715 1.02 -0.90 23.66
N GLY A 716 -0.02 -0.58 22.90
CA GLY A 716 0.08 -0.07 21.52
C GLY A 716 0.75 -1.05 20.58
N ASP A 717 1.60 -0.55 19.68
CA ASP A 717 2.22 -1.31 18.58
C ASP A 717 3.36 -2.27 19.02
N TYR A 718 3.30 -2.81 20.25
CA TYR A 718 4.32 -3.71 20.78
C TYR A 718 4.55 -4.96 19.90
N PHE A 719 3.50 -5.47 19.25
CA PHE A 719 3.56 -6.68 18.43
C PHE A 719 4.35 -6.50 17.11
N PRO A 720 4.10 -5.49 16.25
CA PRO A 720 4.98 -5.21 15.11
C PRO A 720 6.37 -4.72 15.53
N ILE A 721 6.52 -4.02 16.67
CA ILE A 721 7.85 -3.62 17.19
C ILE A 721 8.68 -4.85 17.58
N ALA A 722 8.11 -5.80 18.33
CA ALA A 722 8.78 -7.07 18.65
C ALA A 722 9.11 -7.88 17.39
N THR A 723 8.20 -7.88 16.41
CA THR A 723 8.39 -8.50 15.09
C THR A 723 9.55 -7.87 14.30
N ALA A 724 9.71 -6.54 14.37
CA ALA A 724 10.87 -5.83 13.80
C ALA A 724 12.18 -6.22 14.52
N GLY A 725 12.17 -6.36 15.84
CA GLY A 725 13.31 -6.88 16.62
C GLY A 725 13.73 -8.28 16.18
N VAL A 726 12.78 -9.21 16.03
CA VAL A 726 13.05 -10.58 15.54
C VAL A 726 13.62 -10.55 14.12
N LEU A 727 13.07 -9.73 13.21
CA LEU A 727 13.58 -9.59 11.84
C LEU A 727 15.01 -9.02 11.82
N LEU A 728 15.31 -8.04 12.67
CA LEU A 728 16.64 -7.46 12.82
C LEU A 728 17.65 -8.51 13.30
N VAL A 729 17.31 -9.29 14.34
CA VAL A 729 18.16 -10.37 14.86
C VAL A 729 18.43 -11.45 13.81
N ILE A 730 17.43 -11.80 12.98
CA ILE A 730 17.60 -12.73 11.85
C ILE A 730 18.61 -12.20 10.83
N VAL A 731 18.61 -10.90 10.55
CA VAL A 731 19.49 -10.26 9.57
C VAL A 731 20.91 -10.06 10.11
N THR A 732 21.07 -9.62 11.36
CA THR A 732 22.37 -9.29 11.96
C THR A 732 23.10 -10.53 12.52
N GLY A 733 22.41 -11.41 13.24
CA GLY A 733 23.02 -12.56 13.93
C GLY A 733 23.72 -13.54 12.99
N ALA A 734 23.23 -13.68 11.76
CA ALA A 734 23.87 -14.52 10.74
C ALA A 734 25.21 -13.96 10.21
N GLY A 735 25.49 -12.67 10.43
CA GLY A 735 26.80 -12.06 10.15
C GLY A 735 27.88 -12.54 11.13
N VAL A 736 27.52 -12.74 12.40
CA VAL A 736 28.44 -13.23 13.45
C VAL A 736 28.73 -14.72 13.26
N GLY A 737 27.69 -15.54 13.05
CA GLY A 737 27.84 -16.99 12.93
C GLY A 737 28.64 -17.47 11.71
N ARG A 738 28.84 -16.64 10.69
CA ARG A 738 29.59 -17.00 9.47
C ARG A 738 31.11 -16.86 9.56
N ARG A 739 31.66 -16.21 10.60
CA ARG A 739 33.12 -16.04 10.77
C ARG A 739 33.83 -17.25 11.42
N ARG A 740 33.14 -18.34 11.73
CA ARG A 740 33.71 -19.55 12.38
C ARG A 740 33.48 -20.84 11.60
N ARG A 741 34.03 -20.92 10.40
CA ARG A 741 34.45 -22.19 9.78
C ARG A 741 35.94 -22.11 9.44
N PRO A 742 36.81 -22.93 10.04
CA PRO A 742 38.16 -23.12 9.53
C PRO A 742 38.10 -23.60 8.08
N PRO A 743 39.11 -23.29 7.24
CA PRO A 743 39.25 -23.97 5.96
C PRO A 743 39.39 -25.49 6.22
N THR A 744 38.48 -26.29 5.69
CA THR A 744 38.73 -27.74 5.57
C THR A 744 39.95 -27.90 4.67
N ALA A 745 41.02 -28.50 5.21
CA ALA A 745 42.24 -28.77 4.46
C ALA A 745 41.91 -29.50 3.16
N GLN A 746 42.46 -29.02 2.04
CA GLN A 746 42.30 -29.68 0.76
C GLN A 746 43.09 -31.00 0.80
N ALA A 747 42.42 -32.11 0.51
CA ALA A 747 43.13 -33.34 0.19
C ALA A 747 43.99 -33.11 -1.08
N PRO A 748 45.24 -33.59 -1.14
CA PRO A 748 46.10 -33.38 -2.30
C PRO A 748 45.48 -33.91 -3.61
N ASP A 749 45.71 -33.18 -4.70
CA ASP A 749 45.13 -33.47 -6.01
C ASP A 749 45.84 -34.67 -6.67
N ALA A 750 45.12 -35.78 -6.85
CA ALA A 750 45.64 -37.03 -7.40
C ALA A 750 45.71 -37.02 -8.94
N SER A 751 46.47 -36.07 -9.51
CA SER A 751 46.59 -35.87 -10.96
C SER A 751 48.04 -35.79 -11.48
N VAL A 752 48.98 -36.52 -10.85
CA VAL A 752 50.35 -36.71 -11.36
C VAL A 752 50.42 -37.92 -12.29
N LYS A 753 51.15 -37.78 -13.41
CA LYS A 753 51.27 -38.79 -14.47
C LYS A 753 52.00 -40.06 -14.00
N ALA A 754 51.50 -41.23 -14.37
CA ALA A 754 52.15 -42.52 -14.08
C ALA A 754 53.45 -42.72 -14.89
N PRO A 755 54.57 -43.10 -14.24
CA PRO A 755 55.75 -43.66 -14.90
C PRO A 755 55.47 -45.09 -15.42
N LYS A 756 56.37 -45.62 -16.26
CA LYS A 756 56.28 -47.00 -16.78
C LYS A 756 56.68 -48.05 -15.73
N ARG A 757 56.20 -49.29 -15.94
CA ARG A 757 56.51 -50.49 -15.13
C ARG A 757 58.00 -50.66 -14.79
N ALA A 758 58.24 -51.08 -13.55
CA ALA A 758 59.40 -51.88 -13.14
C ALA A 758 58.91 -53.15 -12.40
N VAL A 759 59.77 -54.17 -12.27
CA VAL A 759 59.43 -55.50 -11.73
C VAL A 759 59.73 -55.57 -10.22
N PRO A 760 58.88 -56.21 -9.39
CA PRO A 760 59.11 -56.31 -7.94
C PRO A 760 60.02 -57.50 -7.54
N PRO A 761 60.99 -57.31 -6.62
CA PRO A 761 61.63 -58.38 -5.86
C PRO A 761 60.78 -58.81 -4.62
N PRO A 762 61.08 -59.96 -3.98
CA PRO A 762 60.21 -60.61 -2.98
C PRO A 762 60.35 -60.06 -1.53
N PRO A 763 59.41 -60.41 -0.63
CA PRO A 763 59.37 -59.88 0.75
C PRO A 763 60.21 -60.67 1.77
N ALA A 764 60.76 -59.94 2.74
CA ALA A 764 61.37 -60.39 4.00
C ALA A 764 61.33 -59.20 4.98
N ALA A 765 61.39 -59.30 6.32
CA ALA A 765 61.06 -60.36 7.28
C ALA A 765 60.87 -59.68 8.67
N ALA A 766 60.60 -60.42 9.74
CA ALA A 766 60.07 -59.88 11.01
C ALA A 766 61.07 -59.11 11.93
N ALA A 767 60.57 -58.00 12.54
CA ALA A 767 60.70 -57.57 13.96
C ALA A 767 62.13 -57.38 14.57
N PRO A 768 62.34 -57.05 15.88
CA PRO A 768 61.43 -56.60 16.97
C PRO A 768 61.94 -55.37 17.82
N ALA A 769 61.28 -55.09 18.97
CA ALA A 769 61.73 -54.32 20.17
C ALA A 769 62.02 -52.78 20.05
N THR A 770 61.59 -51.81 20.90
CA THR A 770 61.44 -51.60 22.38
C THR A 770 62.76 -51.34 23.15
N PRO A 771 62.81 -50.67 24.35
CA PRO A 771 61.80 -49.92 25.15
C PRO A 771 62.27 -48.56 25.84
N THR A 772 61.33 -47.81 26.46
CA THR A 772 61.53 -46.85 27.63
C THR A 772 62.45 -45.60 27.43
N ALA A 773 62.55 -44.56 28.30
CA ALA A 773 62.18 -44.31 29.72
C ALA A 773 61.74 -42.80 29.97
N PRO A 774 61.74 -42.17 31.20
CA PRO A 774 60.58 -41.37 31.68
C PRO A 774 60.91 -39.88 32.11
N PRO A 775 60.10 -39.13 32.92
CA PRO A 775 60.06 -37.64 32.91
C PRO A 775 60.78 -36.89 34.06
N LYS A 776 60.77 -35.54 34.02
CA LYS A 776 61.06 -34.60 35.14
C LYS A 776 60.12 -33.36 35.12
N ALA A 777 60.04 -32.63 36.25
CA ALA A 777 59.06 -31.55 36.49
C ALA A 777 59.63 -30.37 37.32
N ALA A 778 58.75 -29.41 37.69
CA ALA A 778 59.00 -28.14 38.42
C ALA A 778 59.61 -26.99 37.55
N VAL A 779 59.60 -25.69 37.92
CA VAL A 779 59.36 -25.02 39.23
C VAL A 779 58.33 -23.86 39.09
N GLN A 780 58.15 -23.08 40.16
CA GLN A 780 57.19 -22.00 40.50
C GLN A 780 57.96 -20.64 40.75
N PRO A 781 57.44 -19.52 41.34
CA PRO A 781 56.05 -18.97 41.48
C PRO A 781 55.86 -17.39 41.43
N THR A 782 54.60 -16.91 41.32
CA THR A 782 53.96 -15.69 42.00
C THR A 782 54.45 -14.21 41.77
N PRO A 783 53.73 -13.13 42.23
CA PRO A 783 52.26 -12.85 42.37
C PRO A 783 51.76 -11.38 42.03
N ALA A 784 50.41 -11.15 42.07
CA ALA A 784 49.68 -9.89 42.44
C ALA A 784 49.75 -8.60 41.55
N ALA A 785 48.83 -7.58 41.57
CA ALA A 785 47.40 -7.43 41.94
C ALA A 785 46.77 -6.06 41.40
N PRO A 786 45.43 -5.86 41.31
CA PRO A 786 44.69 -4.65 40.77
C PRO A 786 44.23 -3.65 41.90
N PRO A 787 43.25 -2.66 41.81
CA PRO A 787 42.19 -2.29 40.81
C PRO A 787 41.75 -0.77 40.66
N LYS A 788 40.56 -0.48 40.05
CA LYS A 788 39.65 0.75 40.09
C LYS A 788 39.90 1.96 39.13
N ALA A 789 39.07 3.03 39.07
CA ALA A 789 37.64 3.18 38.64
C ALA A 789 37.09 4.65 38.74
N ALA A 790 36.11 5.05 37.87
CA ALA A 790 35.28 6.30 37.90
C ALA A 790 36.02 7.67 37.69
N THR A 791 35.43 8.88 37.52
CA THR A 791 34.04 9.42 37.71
C THR A 791 33.71 10.63 36.75
N ILE A 792 32.66 11.43 37.04
CA ILE A 792 31.95 12.44 36.22
C ILE A 792 32.29 13.89 36.64
N ARG A 793 32.33 14.91 35.72
CA ARG A 793 31.65 16.24 35.91
C ARG A 793 31.72 17.29 34.78
N ASP A 794 30.80 18.25 34.92
CA ASP A 794 30.49 19.50 34.18
C ASP A 794 31.64 20.48 33.83
N GLY A 795 31.33 21.42 32.94
CA GLY A 795 32.05 22.71 32.77
C GLY A 795 31.35 23.65 31.77
N SER A 796 31.16 24.93 32.10
CA SER A 796 30.42 25.90 31.26
C SER A 796 31.02 27.33 31.31
N LEU A 797 30.56 28.18 30.36
CA LEU A 797 30.63 29.66 30.29
C LEU A 797 31.79 30.37 29.53
N ARG A 798 31.40 31.55 29.00
CA ARG A 798 32.15 32.69 28.41
C ARG A 798 32.81 32.46 27.05
N GLU A 799 32.55 33.22 25.97
CA GLU A 799 32.35 34.68 25.68
C GLU A 799 33.62 35.39 25.16
N ALA A 800 33.62 35.80 23.89
CA ALA A 800 34.50 36.85 23.35
C ALA A 800 34.02 37.44 22.00
N ALA A 801 33.92 38.78 21.97
CA ALA A 801 33.93 39.76 20.86
C ALA A 801 33.65 39.41 19.36
N LYS A 802 32.64 40.12 18.83
CA LYS A 802 32.49 40.88 17.55
C LYS A 802 33.77 41.22 16.74
N PRO A 803 33.72 41.54 15.41
CA PRO A 803 32.74 42.47 14.80
C PRO A 803 32.23 42.20 13.35
N ASN A 804 31.46 43.19 12.86
CA ASN A 804 30.69 43.21 11.60
C ASN A 804 31.50 43.02 10.30
N ALA A 805 30.81 42.51 9.27
CA ALA A 805 31.05 42.90 7.88
C ALA A 805 29.71 42.95 7.11
N GLU A 806 29.26 44.15 6.71
CA GLU A 806 28.12 44.30 5.81
C GLU A 806 28.47 43.79 4.41
N ARG A 807 27.53 43.11 3.73
CA ARG A 807 27.60 42.95 2.28
C ARG A 807 26.22 42.92 1.63
N SER A 808 25.84 44.05 1.06
CA SER A 808 24.63 44.19 0.27
C SER A 808 24.64 43.26 -0.94
N ARG A 809 23.52 42.54 -1.16
CA ARG A 809 23.26 41.81 -2.40
C ARG A 809 21.96 42.30 -3.02
N ARG A 810 22.08 43.17 -4.03
CA ARG A 810 20.96 43.62 -4.86
C ARG A 810 20.22 42.41 -5.44
N LYS A 811 18.96 42.20 -5.03
CA LYS A 811 18.06 41.23 -5.67
C LYS A 811 17.74 41.70 -7.10
N LYS A 812 18.40 41.14 -8.12
CA LYS A 812 17.87 41.19 -9.50
C LYS A 812 16.59 40.35 -9.52
N ARG A 813 15.42 41.00 -9.57
CA ARG A 813 14.16 40.31 -9.89
C ARG A 813 14.23 39.89 -11.35
N VAL A 814 14.14 38.58 -11.62
CA VAL A 814 13.82 38.08 -12.97
C VAL A 814 12.32 38.23 -13.15
N ASN A 815 11.90 38.91 -14.23
CA ASN A 815 10.48 39.07 -14.54
C ASN A 815 9.99 37.87 -15.36
N TRP A 816 9.63 36.77 -14.68
CA TRP A 816 9.25 35.51 -15.32
C TRP A 816 8.03 35.60 -16.25
N ARG A 817 7.19 36.63 -16.15
CA ARG A 817 6.10 36.85 -17.13
C ARG A 817 6.62 37.14 -18.53
N ALA A 818 7.74 37.84 -18.68
CA ALA A 818 8.32 38.20 -19.97
C ALA A 818 9.07 37.04 -20.67
N ILE A 819 8.95 35.81 -20.18
CA ILE A 819 9.55 34.59 -20.73
C ILE A 819 8.45 33.55 -21.08
N TRP A 820 7.17 33.92 -20.94
CA TRP A 820 6.02 33.03 -21.20
C TRP A 820 5.13 33.51 -22.37
N ASP A 821 5.40 34.71 -22.90
CA ASP A 821 4.69 35.32 -24.03
C ASP A 821 5.50 35.27 -25.36
N GLU A 822 6.59 34.46 -25.40
CA GLU A 822 7.35 34.04 -26.61
C GLU A 822 7.28 32.52 -26.79
#